data_AF-A0A4W2CP03-F1
#
_entry.id   AF-A0A4W2CP03-F1
#
_cell.length_a   1.000
_cell.length_b   1.000
_cell.length_c   1.000
_cell.angle_alpha   90.00
_cell.angle_beta   90.00
_cell.angle_gamma   90.00
#
_symmetry.space_group_name_H-M   'P 1'
#
loop_
_entity.id
_entity.type
_entity.pdbx_description
1 polymer ?
#
loop_
_entity_poly.entity_id
_entity_poly.type
_entity_poly.pdbx_seq_one_letter_code
_entity_poly.pdbx_strand_id
1 'polypeptide(L)'
;NWKNASTSAELDSLSPSSLEPCSLSSLANPGDAAAESAVSVKGVGKDVKDKTEEMKEPPTSVPASRNHRQEIATKDQTALPGGKTGENEKAKPKDLKRPEGNNGNNAAPVKNEKEQRNQSTQRAKESLLSSMEGIMVYFHAIISKHFEFNPHQHKVFVRGGKEFGEPAWSHNVCEMHYSKDLHENGSLIEGSTTISKQHVDKPIPYKYIICKGKNSEEYEFIYTSQQKKGEYVNRCLRVKSSLLDSGDWHQYDDIIYGTRKDLMKGKQIAAAVMLDSIFSILETWNAINLKNFFTQFQQFYSVIHVPMTYEGEEQPWSALRYKEEVRKHLWECVTKKMAPFLETSGDPLPEDYPVKSKLGMGMIVLFLVEKFDFLLLENDLASLCHLLRLDTNSLGTFPKDLKDILETSQSWRVSLVNLCQMCMDKKVDFWVCALPVLHHCMDLSPPAQGSVTQPEDTWAALEGISFSEFRETRPDQKELLELMRKNRHLLNVDEFLFRSWFSLLPLSNLAPYMEHFIDYLSQSPPHVLDCLLGTWYRLKGLEKISNRNLQVCSLESALESLLNKTKMLNIKNTFKMLLHLLDIYQEKILEEPLIQPYLIVCLKLHETTCRISKAHTFYEMPALSAEIVRRIIILKPLVDSAGGPGNETGKKNSVKTVFQGTLAATRSWLRKNFKKSMFQAGYFYFSPVTFAYSEEIEVWRRLVEIRFPVEHGWKESLLRDLEGRFKQEMPFFQICAFCNSNWDATGAEDSVAKCFEMCAIEAVGLVCQSQTSILEKISYNNSRKCDTIVSAVITKSWPRSGGEFVDNMGEVLNHLLIWPDIKHLFKLCGMFMRVLGTSVLSSGTS
;
A
#
# COMPACT_ATOMS: atom_id res chain seq x y z
N ASN A 1 -35.35 -49.53 5.50
CA ASN A 1 -35.09 -50.75 6.30
C ASN A 1 -34.18 -50.37 7.45
N TRP A 2 -34.61 -50.59 8.70
CA TRP A 2 -33.81 -50.46 9.95
C TRP A 2 -33.30 -49.02 10.29
N LYS A 3 -33.19 -48.57 11.55
CA LYS A 3 -33.83 -49.01 12.83
C LYS A 3 -33.82 -47.84 13.84
N ASN A 4 -34.65 -47.93 14.89
CA ASN A 4 -34.88 -46.91 15.94
C ASN A 4 -33.62 -46.66 16.84
N ALA A 5 -33.33 -45.40 17.20
CA ALA A 5 -33.60 -44.71 18.50
C ALA A 5 -32.64 -45.08 19.67
N SER A 6 -32.17 -44.12 20.47
CA SER A 6 -32.79 -43.58 21.71
C SER A 6 -32.19 -42.18 22.06
N THR A 7 -32.91 -41.10 22.44
CA THR A 7 -33.60 -40.75 23.73
C THR A 7 -32.68 -40.63 24.97
N SER A 8 -32.84 -39.70 25.94
CA SER A 8 -33.66 -38.45 26.09
C SER A 8 -33.16 -37.61 27.32
N ALA A 9 -33.94 -36.59 27.74
CA ALA A 9 -33.81 -35.69 28.93
C ALA A 9 -32.84 -34.51 28.77
N GLU A 10 -33.20 -33.21 28.78
CA GLU A 10 -34.43 -32.45 29.16
C GLU A 10 -34.59 -32.12 30.66
N LEU A 11 -34.34 -30.85 31.05
CA LEU A 11 -35.22 -29.95 31.86
C LEU A 11 -34.50 -28.73 32.49
N ASP A 12 -34.86 -27.54 32.02
CA ASP A 12 -35.37 -26.37 32.78
C ASP A 12 -34.63 -25.74 34.01
N SER A 13 -34.20 -24.49 33.80
CA SER A 13 -34.79 -23.24 34.38
C SER A 13 -33.97 -22.31 35.31
N LEU A 14 -34.50 -21.08 35.41
CA LEU A 14 -34.29 -20.01 36.42
C LEU A 14 -33.01 -19.14 36.40
N SER A 15 -33.20 -17.89 35.95
CA SER A 15 -32.52 -16.67 36.47
C SER A 15 -33.22 -16.19 37.77
N PRO A 16 -32.74 -15.21 38.58
CA PRO A 16 -32.44 -13.83 38.13
C PRO A 16 -31.37 -13.01 38.93
N SER A 17 -31.33 -11.70 38.66
CA SER A 17 -31.00 -10.56 39.55
C SER A 17 -29.58 -10.35 40.11
N SER A 18 -28.84 -9.48 39.43
CA SER A 18 -28.28 -8.19 39.92
C SER A 18 -27.82 -8.00 41.38
N LEU A 19 -26.60 -7.48 41.55
CA LEU A 19 -26.23 -6.45 42.54
C LEU A 19 -25.03 -5.62 42.03
N GLU A 20 -24.84 -4.40 42.56
CA GLU A 20 -23.89 -3.39 42.05
C GLU A 20 -22.74 -3.10 43.07
N PRO A 21 -21.98 -1.97 43.08
CA PRO A 21 -20.53 -2.04 43.25
C PRO A 21 -20.02 -1.65 44.65
N CYS A 22 -18.72 -1.87 44.90
CA CYS A 22 -18.01 -1.33 46.06
C CYS A 22 -16.73 -0.57 45.65
N SER A 23 -16.60 0.66 46.15
CA SER A 23 -15.46 1.57 45.92
C SER A 23 -14.93 2.14 47.25
N LEU A 24 -13.64 1.95 47.53
CA LEU A 24 -12.89 2.52 48.65
C LEU A 24 -11.40 2.60 48.24
N SER A 25 -10.56 3.54 48.68
CA SER A 25 -10.79 4.93 49.16
C SER A 25 -9.42 5.63 49.29
N SER A 26 -9.37 6.95 49.13
CA SER A 26 -8.15 7.77 49.31
C SER A 26 -7.72 7.93 50.77
N LEU A 27 -6.41 8.07 51.01
CA LEU A 27 -5.82 8.65 52.23
C LEU A 27 -4.61 9.51 51.88
N ALA A 28 -4.35 10.60 52.62
CA ALA A 28 -3.26 11.53 52.34
C ALA A 28 -2.76 12.30 53.58
N ASN A 29 -1.43 12.34 53.74
CA ASN A 29 -0.64 13.37 54.48
C ASN A 29 -0.93 13.54 56.00
N PRO A 30 -0.22 14.40 56.78
CA PRO A 30 0.88 15.34 56.42
C PRO A 30 2.14 15.36 57.32
N GLY A 31 3.19 16.04 56.81
CA GLY A 31 4.08 16.93 57.59
C GLY A 31 5.36 16.36 58.24
N ASP A 32 6.38 17.17 58.57
CA ASP A 32 6.74 18.52 58.07
C ASP A 32 8.19 18.93 58.49
N ALA A 33 8.64 20.11 58.06
CA ALA A 33 9.80 20.93 58.49
C ALA A 33 11.20 20.71 57.84
N ALA A 34 12.13 21.70 57.82
CA ALA A 34 12.03 23.18 57.63
C ALA A 34 13.45 23.84 57.60
N ALA A 35 13.76 24.65 56.58
CA ALA A 35 14.74 25.76 56.52
C ALA A 35 14.69 26.37 55.10
N GLU A 36 14.29 27.62 54.82
CA GLU A 36 14.93 28.93 55.11
C GLU A 36 16.21 29.23 54.29
N SER A 37 16.41 30.41 53.67
CA SER A 37 15.48 31.52 53.32
C SER A 37 16.13 32.53 52.33
N ALA A 38 15.35 33.54 51.88
CA ALA A 38 15.75 34.85 51.33
C ALA A 38 16.39 34.95 49.90
N VAL A 39 16.19 36.01 49.09
CA VAL A 39 15.26 37.17 49.12
C VAL A 39 14.99 37.72 47.68
N SER A 40 14.00 38.62 47.54
CA SER A 40 13.42 39.24 46.33
C SER A 40 14.38 40.05 45.41
N VAL A 41 13.97 40.55 44.22
CA VAL A 41 13.13 41.78 43.98
C VAL A 41 12.36 41.73 42.63
N LYS A 42 11.25 42.49 42.51
CA LYS A 42 10.46 42.75 41.27
C LYS A 42 10.63 44.17 40.72
N GLY A 43 10.50 44.33 39.39
CA GLY A 43 10.22 45.60 38.67
C GLY A 43 10.34 45.37 37.15
N VAL A 44 9.28 45.37 36.35
CA VAL A 44 8.45 46.51 35.88
C VAL A 44 9.29 47.57 35.17
N GLY A 45 9.06 47.78 33.88
CA GLY A 45 9.78 48.74 33.04
C GLY A 45 8.87 49.56 32.11
N LYS A 46 9.48 50.40 31.26
CA LYS A 46 8.82 51.09 30.13
C LYS A 46 9.84 51.70 29.15
N ASP A 47 9.40 51.95 27.93
CA ASP A 47 10.20 52.47 26.81
C ASP A 47 10.54 53.97 26.93
N VAL A 48 11.75 54.33 26.48
CA VAL A 48 12.05 55.65 25.88
C VAL A 48 12.97 55.41 24.66
N LYS A 49 12.92 56.31 23.67
CA LYS A 49 13.53 56.20 22.34
C LYS A 49 14.67 57.21 22.15
N ASP A 50 15.29 57.21 20.97
CA ASP A 50 16.34 58.12 20.45
C ASP A 50 17.77 57.82 20.95
N LYS A 51 18.85 57.98 20.16
CA LYS A 51 18.94 58.51 18.78
C LYS A 51 20.14 57.94 17.97
N THR A 52 19.94 57.94 16.65
CA THR A 52 20.84 57.91 15.49
C THR A 52 22.37 57.78 15.66
N GLU A 53 22.96 56.87 14.88
CA GLU A 53 24.00 57.26 13.90
C GLU A 53 23.68 56.59 12.54
N GLU A 54 24.08 57.20 11.42
CA GLU A 54 23.64 56.84 10.06
C GLU A 54 24.79 57.07 9.04
N MET A 55 24.64 56.57 7.82
CA MET A 55 25.49 56.77 6.63
C MET A 55 26.71 55.80 6.57
N LYS A 56 27.13 55.26 5.40
CA LYS A 56 26.75 55.61 4.01
C LYS A 56 26.87 54.43 3.02
N GLU A 57 25.98 54.43 2.03
CA GLU A 57 25.86 53.52 0.87
C GLU A 57 26.31 54.24 -0.44
N PRO A 58 26.14 53.67 -1.67
CA PRO A 58 26.28 52.28 -2.12
C PRO A 58 27.50 52.10 -3.09
N PRO A 59 27.51 52.29 -4.44
CA PRO A 59 26.51 52.21 -5.54
C PRO A 59 26.89 51.35 -6.79
N THR A 60 25.90 50.62 -7.37
CA THR A 60 25.70 50.34 -8.83
C THR A 60 26.73 49.56 -9.68
N SER A 61 26.38 48.80 -10.75
CA SER A 61 25.06 48.36 -11.28
C SER A 61 25.12 47.20 -12.30
N VAL A 62 24.06 46.37 -12.27
CA VAL A 62 23.31 45.67 -13.37
C VAL A 62 23.54 46.18 -14.82
N PRO A 63 23.34 45.39 -15.93
CA PRO A 63 22.10 44.58 -16.16
C PRO A 63 22.09 43.28 -17.03
N ALA A 64 21.29 42.31 -16.58
CA ALA A 64 20.19 41.60 -17.30
C ALA A 64 20.38 40.60 -18.50
N SER A 65 19.33 39.76 -18.64
CA SER A 65 18.82 39.01 -19.82
C SER A 65 19.41 37.63 -20.16
N ARG A 66 18.77 36.75 -20.97
CA ARG A 66 17.36 36.25 -21.04
C ARG A 66 17.32 35.06 -22.04
N ASN A 67 16.29 34.20 -21.95
CA ASN A 67 15.91 33.15 -22.92
C ASN A 67 16.83 31.90 -22.99
N HIS A 68 16.54 30.85 -23.78
CA HIS A 68 15.38 29.92 -23.90
C HIS A 68 15.69 28.93 -25.07
N ARG A 69 15.00 27.78 -25.15
CA ARG A 69 14.98 26.81 -26.29
C ARG A 69 16.28 26.04 -26.63
N GLN A 70 16.24 24.92 -27.36
CA GLN A 70 15.28 23.78 -27.43
C GLN A 70 15.96 22.61 -28.20
N GLU A 71 15.38 21.42 -28.19
CA GLU A 71 15.82 20.23 -28.96
C GLU A 71 15.66 20.40 -30.48
N ILE A 72 16.32 19.52 -31.26
CA ILE A 72 15.70 18.65 -32.28
C ILE A 72 16.71 17.56 -32.70
N ALA A 73 16.22 16.36 -33.06
CA ALA A 73 17.04 15.22 -33.48
C ALA A 73 16.97 14.96 -35.00
N THR A 74 17.95 14.27 -35.58
CA THR A 74 17.80 13.56 -36.86
C THR A 74 18.80 12.40 -37.03
N LYS A 75 18.71 11.71 -38.16
CA LYS A 75 18.91 10.26 -38.36
C LYS A 75 20.18 9.90 -39.15
N ASP A 76 20.49 8.59 -39.11
CA ASP A 76 21.03 7.73 -40.19
C ASP A 76 22.55 7.71 -40.58
N GLN A 77 23.07 6.47 -40.51
CA GLN A 77 23.91 5.74 -41.51
C GLN A 77 25.44 5.95 -41.66
N THR A 78 26.18 4.92 -41.19
CA THR A 78 27.07 4.01 -41.98
C THR A 78 28.40 4.50 -42.61
N ALA A 79 29.39 3.58 -42.58
CA ALA A 79 30.56 3.42 -43.49
C ALA A 79 31.95 3.98 -43.09
N LEU A 80 32.87 3.05 -42.84
CA LEU A 80 34.32 3.08 -43.19
C LEU A 80 34.47 2.96 -44.74
N PRO A 81 35.65 3.14 -45.41
CA PRO A 81 37.03 2.98 -44.89
C PRO A 81 38.16 3.88 -45.48
N GLY A 82 39.41 3.63 -45.06
CA GLY A 82 40.65 3.95 -45.82
C GLY A 82 41.50 5.10 -45.24
N GLY A 83 42.85 5.03 -45.22
CA GLY A 83 43.76 3.98 -45.71
C GLY A 83 45.20 4.08 -45.15
N LYS A 84 46.06 3.13 -45.55
CA LYS A 84 47.50 2.99 -45.16
C LYS A 84 48.35 4.11 -45.79
N THR A 85 49.56 4.50 -45.35
CA THR A 85 50.84 3.78 -45.07
C THR A 85 51.80 4.70 -44.28
N GLY A 86 52.93 4.30 -43.67
CA GLY A 86 53.60 3.00 -43.48
C GLY A 86 55.06 3.17 -42.93
N GLU A 87 55.70 2.07 -42.51
CA GLU A 87 57.18 1.88 -42.26
C GLU A 87 57.86 2.74 -41.14
N ASN A 88 58.51 2.16 -40.10
CA ASN A 88 59.84 1.51 -40.01
C ASN A 88 61.04 2.50 -40.16
N GLU A 89 62.14 2.46 -39.37
CA GLU A 89 62.62 1.54 -38.32
C GLU A 89 63.76 2.17 -37.46
N LYS A 90 64.03 1.66 -36.22
CA LYS A 90 65.30 1.70 -35.41
C LYS A 90 65.96 3.10 -35.10
N ALA A 91 66.67 3.37 -33.99
CA ALA A 91 67.55 2.55 -33.15
C ALA A 91 67.77 3.14 -31.70
N LYS A 92 68.74 2.57 -30.95
CA LYS A 92 69.16 2.82 -29.53
C LYS A 92 70.72 2.73 -29.48
N PRO A 93 71.48 2.78 -28.35
CA PRO A 93 71.29 3.38 -26.99
C PRO A 93 72.56 4.16 -26.49
N LYS A 94 72.66 4.48 -25.17
CA LYS A 94 73.87 4.62 -24.26
C LYS A 94 73.67 5.73 -23.19
N ASP A 95 74.32 5.78 -22.01
CA ASP A 95 75.22 4.86 -21.26
C ASP A 95 75.15 5.12 -19.71
N LEU A 96 75.90 4.38 -18.87
CA LEU A 96 75.88 4.46 -17.38
C LEU A 96 77.08 5.22 -16.74
N LYS A 97 76.94 5.72 -15.48
CA LYS A 97 77.74 5.27 -14.29
C LYS A 97 77.43 5.95 -12.92
N ARG A 98 78.09 5.47 -11.85
CA ARG A 98 77.94 5.72 -10.39
C ARG A 98 79.21 6.42 -9.79
N PRO A 99 79.20 6.94 -8.53
CA PRO A 99 79.63 6.18 -7.30
C PRO A 99 78.70 6.40 -6.06
N GLU A 100 78.59 5.58 -4.99
CA GLU A 100 79.52 5.20 -3.88
C GLU A 100 80.00 6.39 -2.99
N GLY A 101 80.06 6.41 -1.64
CA GLY A 101 79.76 5.49 -0.49
C GLY A 101 79.90 6.28 0.87
N ASN A 102 80.04 5.79 2.12
CA ASN A 102 79.95 4.48 2.81
C ASN A 102 80.03 4.64 4.39
N ASN A 103 79.72 3.60 5.21
CA ASN A 103 79.92 3.40 6.69
C ASN A 103 79.10 4.22 7.74
N GLY A 104 78.75 3.69 8.94
CA GLY A 104 78.79 2.30 9.43
C GLY A 104 78.67 2.11 10.98
N ASN A 105 78.29 0.88 11.42
CA ASN A 105 78.42 0.25 12.77
C ASN A 105 77.63 0.86 13.97
N ASN A 106 77.10 0.16 14.98
CA ASN A 106 76.92 -1.28 15.37
C ASN A 106 75.70 -1.34 16.37
N ALA A 107 75.18 -2.43 16.97
CA ALA A 107 75.60 -3.83 17.18
C ALA A 107 74.37 -4.81 17.26
N ALA A 108 74.51 -5.98 17.92
CA ALA A 108 73.50 -7.01 18.25
C ALA A 108 73.90 -7.71 19.59
N PRO A 109 73.24 -8.76 20.19
CA PRO A 109 72.42 -9.84 19.57
C PRO A 109 71.27 -10.50 20.43
N VAL A 110 70.76 -11.66 19.97
CA VAL A 110 70.11 -12.81 20.71
C VAL A 110 68.56 -12.92 20.83
N LYS A 111 67.98 -13.80 19.97
CA LYS A 111 66.86 -14.79 20.19
C LYS A 111 65.43 -14.28 20.57
N ASN A 112 64.33 -15.01 20.28
CA ASN A 112 64.11 -16.32 19.62
C ASN A 112 62.77 -16.38 18.84
N GLU A 113 62.65 -17.34 17.91
CA GLU A 113 61.44 -18.06 17.38
C GLU A 113 60.02 -17.49 17.62
N LYS A 114 59.10 -17.45 16.63
CA LYS A 114 58.69 -18.56 15.73
C LYS A 114 58.23 -18.14 14.33
N GLU A 115 58.21 -19.11 13.41
CA GLU A 115 57.85 -18.97 12.00
C GLU A 115 56.36 -19.27 11.75
N GLN A 116 55.63 -18.38 11.05
CA GLN A 116 54.50 -18.78 10.20
C GLN A 116 54.01 -17.73 9.18
N ARG A 117 54.92 -17.15 8.36
CA ARG A 117 54.51 -16.40 7.16
C ARG A 117 55.63 -16.29 6.13
N ASN A 118 55.52 -17.01 5.01
CA ASN A 118 56.04 -16.67 3.67
C ASN A 118 55.88 -17.83 2.66
N GLN A 119 54.71 -17.92 2.00
CA GLN A 119 54.56 -18.63 0.72
C GLN A 119 53.91 -17.77 -0.38
N SER A 120 53.59 -16.50 -0.09
CA SER A 120 52.98 -15.56 -1.05
C SER A 120 53.95 -15.02 -2.09
N THR A 121 55.27 -15.08 -1.86
CA THR A 121 56.30 -14.35 -2.62
C THR A 121 56.92 -15.09 -3.81
N GLN A 122 56.67 -16.40 -3.98
CA GLN A 122 57.06 -17.12 -5.22
C GLN A 122 56.02 -17.02 -6.34
N ARG A 123 54.75 -16.71 -6.02
CA ARG A 123 53.64 -16.63 -6.99
C ARG A 123 53.70 -15.44 -7.97
N ALA A 124 54.72 -14.59 -7.85
CA ALA A 124 54.78 -13.25 -8.45
C ALA A 124 55.86 -13.07 -9.55
N LYS A 125 56.45 -14.15 -10.08
CA LYS A 125 57.50 -14.06 -11.13
C LYS A 125 57.24 -14.83 -12.43
N GLU A 126 56.20 -15.66 -12.50
CA GLU A 126 55.84 -16.38 -13.74
C GLU A 126 54.61 -15.76 -14.44
N SER A 127 53.87 -14.87 -13.78
CA SER A 127 52.59 -14.31 -14.24
C SER A 127 52.67 -13.17 -15.26
N LEU A 128 53.86 -12.80 -15.75
CA LEU A 128 54.06 -11.57 -16.54
C LEU A 128 54.09 -11.75 -18.07
N LEU A 129 53.95 -12.98 -18.60
CA LEU A 129 54.15 -13.27 -20.04
C LEU A 129 53.06 -14.15 -20.70
N SER A 130 51.87 -14.29 -20.10
CA SER A 130 50.72 -15.01 -20.69
C SER A 130 49.38 -14.29 -20.52
N SER A 131 49.39 -12.95 -20.50
CA SER A 131 48.18 -12.14 -20.36
C SER A 131 47.39 -12.02 -21.68
N MET A 132 46.78 -13.12 -22.14
CA MET A 132 45.64 -13.14 -23.07
C MET A 132 44.95 -14.52 -23.15
N GLU A 133 43.62 -14.51 -23.29
CA GLU A 133 42.75 -15.62 -23.74
C GLU A 133 42.59 -16.91 -22.89
N GLY A 134 42.96 -16.89 -21.61
CA GLY A 134 42.57 -17.93 -20.63
C GLY A 134 41.19 -17.71 -19.98
N ILE A 135 40.66 -18.78 -19.38
CA ILE A 135 39.57 -18.82 -18.37
C ILE A 135 40.06 -19.72 -17.23
N MET A 136 39.87 -19.31 -15.97
CA MET A 136 40.17 -20.17 -14.83
C MET A 136 39.03 -21.16 -14.60
N VAL A 137 39.36 -22.43 -14.42
CA VAL A 137 38.44 -23.48 -14.01
C VAL A 137 38.88 -23.99 -12.65
N TYR A 138 38.04 -23.78 -11.64
CA TYR A 138 38.17 -24.35 -10.31
C TYR A 138 37.40 -25.66 -10.26
N PHE A 139 38.03 -26.73 -9.78
CA PHE A 139 37.42 -28.02 -9.53
C PHE A 139 37.22 -28.19 -8.03
N HIS A 140 36.01 -28.59 -7.62
CA HIS A 140 35.67 -28.91 -6.24
C HIS A 140 35.07 -30.32 -6.23
N ALA A 141 35.63 -31.26 -5.47
CA ALA A 141 35.16 -32.64 -5.40
C ALA A 141 35.32 -33.22 -3.98
N ILE A 142 34.63 -34.31 -3.67
CA ILE A 142 34.70 -34.96 -2.35
C ILE A 142 35.23 -36.38 -2.51
N ILE A 143 36.33 -36.74 -1.86
CA ILE A 143 36.79 -38.14 -1.83
C ILE A 143 35.99 -38.90 -0.76
N SER A 144 35.37 -40.01 -1.14
CA SER A 144 34.64 -40.87 -0.20
C SER A 144 35.52 -41.37 0.95
N LYS A 145 35.01 -41.32 2.18
CA LYS A 145 35.67 -41.90 3.37
C LYS A 145 36.04 -43.38 3.19
N HIS A 146 35.22 -44.11 2.42
CA HIS A 146 35.44 -45.53 2.12
C HIS A 146 36.66 -45.82 1.23
N PHE A 147 37.34 -44.79 0.71
CA PHE A 147 38.56 -44.93 -0.08
C PHE A 147 39.85 -44.85 0.76
N GLU A 148 39.76 -44.62 2.08
CA GLU A 148 40.92 -44.52 2.98
C GLU A 148 41.96 -43.48 2.51
N PHE A 149 41.47 -42.30 2.12
CA PHE A 149 42.30 -41.22 1.62
C PHE A 149 43.20 -40.60 2.71
N ASN A 150 44.51 -40.61 2.48
CA ASN A 150 45.50 -39.93 3.31
C ASN A 150 46.13 -38.76 2.54
N PRO A 151 45.82 -37.48 2.86
CA PRO A 151 46.34 -36.32 2.14
C PRO A 151 47.86 -36.10 2.30
N HIS A 152 48.52 -36.81 3.24
CA HIS A 152 49.98 -36.76 3.39
C HIS A 152 50.72 -37.80 2.53
N GLN A 153 50.01 -38.75 1.91
CA GLN A 153 50.60 -39.88 1.17
C GLN A 153 50.04 -40.04 -0.24
N HIS A 154 48.78 -39.64 -0.47
CA HIS A 154 48.09 -39.77 -1.75
C HIS A 154 48.04 -38.41 -2.45
N LYS A 155 48.48 -38.35 -3.71
CA LYS A 155 48.26 -37.18 -4.59
C LYS A 155 47.05 -37.42 -5.47
N VAL A 156 46.28 -36.38 -5.77
CA VAL A 156 45.11 -36.45 -6.65
C VAL A 156 45.28 -35.44 -7.76
N PHE A 157 44.93 -35.83 -8.99
CA PHE A 157 45.01 -34.97 -10.17
C PHE A 157 43.72 -35.05 -10.99
N VAL A 158 43.51 -34.04 -11.83
CA VAL A 158 42.57 -34.14 -12.97
C VAL A 158 43.36 -34.55 -14.22
N ARG A 159 42.80 -35.46 -15.01
CA ARG A 159 43.23 -35.77 -16.39
C ARG A 159 42.03 -35.70 -17.32
N GLY A 160 42.23 -35.40 -18.60
CA GLY A 160 41.12 -35.28 -19.55
C GLY A 160 41.52 -35.32 -21.01
N GLY A 161 40.58 -34.95 -21.87
CA GLY A 161 40.76 -34.90 -23.33
C GLY A 161 41.79 -33.86 -23.80
N LYS A 162 42.07 -33.91 -25.11
CA LYS A 162 42.96 -33.01 -25.87
C LYS A 162 42.67 -31.51 -25.66
N GLU A 163 41.46 -31.17 -25.23
CA GLU A 163 41.00 -29.82 -24.91
C GLU A 163 41.76 -29.21 -23.70
N PHE A 164 42.38 -30.04 -22.85
CA PHE A 164 43.32 -29.61 -21.81
C PHE A 164 44.80 -29.69 -22.23
N GLY A 165 45.10 -30.09 -23.47
CA GLY A 165 46.45 -30.29 -24.00
C GLY A 165 46.72 -31.73 -24.43
N GLU A 166 47.81 -31.91 -25.17
CA GLU A 166 48.28 -33.20 -25.67
C GLU A 166 49.57 -33.64 -24.94
N PRO A 167 49.80 -34.95 -24.72
CA PRO A 167 48.92 -36.07 -25.08
C PRO A 167 47.72 -36.23 -24.13
N ALA A 168 46.53 -36.34 -24.72
CA ALA A 168 45.27 -36.58 -24.01
C ALA A 168 45.34 -37.76 -23.03
N TRP A 169 44.60 -37.68 -21.93
CA TRP A 169 44.53 -38.64 -20.82
C TRP A 169 45.85 -38.99 -20.11
N SER A 170 46.97 -38.38 -20.53
CA SER A 170 48.31 -38.64 -19.99
C SER A 170 48.87 -37.43 -19.23
N HIS A 171 48.39 -36.22 -19.54
CA HIS A 171 48.78 -34.99 -18.86
C HIS A 171 47.97 -34.76 -17.56
N ASN A 172 48.68 -34.46 -16.46
CA ASN A 172 48.06 -34.00 -15.20
C ASN A 172 47.66 -32.52 -15.34
N VAL A 173 46.38 -32.25 -15.55
CA VAL A 173 45.80 -30.94 -15.88
C VAL A 173 45.83 -29.96 -14.69
N CYS A 174 45.66 -30.49 -13.48
CA CYS A 174 45.93 -29.81 -12.21
C CYS A 174 46.17 -30.85 -11.10
N GLU A 175 46.87 -30.45 -10.05
CA GLU A 175 46.85 -31.18 -8.77
C GLU A 175 45.66 -30.68 -7.93
N MET A 176 44.99 -31.61 -7.25
CA MET A 176 43.90 -31.34 -6.33
C MET A 176 44.45 -31.38 -4.90
N HIS A 177 44.20 -30.31 -4.14
CA HIS A 177 44.68 -30.14 -2.78
C HIS A 177 43.57 -30.42 -1.77
N TYR A 178 43.93 -31.03 -0.64
CA TYR A 178 43.01 -31.21 0.48
C TYR A 178 42.65 -29.85 1.10
N SER A 179 41.34 -29.62 1.27
CA SER A 179 40.78 -28.36 1.77
C SER A 179 40.14 -28.53 3.16
N LYS A 180 39.25 -29.52 3.33
CA LYS A 180 38.44 -29.69 4.55
C LYS A 180 38.10 -31.16 4.84
N ASP A 181 38.11 -31.55 6.11
CA ASP A 181 37.54 -32.82 6.58
C ASP A 181 36.01 -32.69 6.68
N LEU A 182 35.28 -33.70 6.20
CA LEU A 182 33.83 -33.80 6.25
C LEU A 182 33.39 -34.99 7.14
N HIS A 183 34.32 -35.50 7.96
CA HIS A 183 34.18 -36.52 8.99
C HIS A 183 33.64 -37.87 8.50
N GLU A 184 32.33 -38.03 8.40
CA GLU A 184 31.70 -39.25 7.86
C GLU A 184 31.52 -39.19 6.34
N ASN A 185 31.41 -37.98 5.79
CA ASN A 185 31.11 -37.74 4.39
C ASN A 185 32.33 -37.82 3.46
N GLY A 186 33.56 -37.82 4.02
CA GLY A 186 34.81 -37.88 3.26
C GLY A 186 35.69 -36.64 3.45
N SER A 187 36.41 -36.25 2.40
CA SER A 187 37.28 -35.07 2.41
C SER A 187 37.06 -34.19 1.18
N LEU A 188 36.92 -32.88 1.37
CA LEU A 188 36.84 -31.90 0.29
C LEU A 188 38.23 -31.68 -0.31
N ILE A 189 38.32 -31.78 -1.64
CA ILE A 189 39.50 -31.48 -2.43
C ILE A 189 39.20 -30.40 -3.47
N GLU A 190 40.17 -29.51 -3.68
CA GLU A 190 40.02 -28.34 -4.56
C GLU A 190 41.28 -28.13 -5.40
N GLY A 191 41.11 -27.77 -6.67
CA GLY A 191 42.22 -27.54 -7.61
C GLY A 191 41.81 -26.55 -8.70
N SER A 192 42.77 -26.08 -9.50
CA SER A 192 42.47 -25.14 -10.59
C SER A 192 43.38 -25.30 -11.80
N THR A 193 42.86 -24.97 -12.98
CA THR A 193 43.59 -24.98 -14.26
C THR A 193 43.09 -23.86 -15.17
N THR A 194 43.83 -23.53 -16.22
CA THR A 194 43.40 -22.54 -17.23
C THR A 194 43.00 -23.24 -18.52
N ILE A 195 41.79 -22.99 -19.02
CA ILE A 195 41.36 -23.43 -20.36
C ILE A 195 41.41 -22.28 -21.36
N SER A 196 41.63 -22.59 -22.64
CA SER A 196 41.49 -21.59 -23.72
C SER A 196 40.03 -21.22 -23.93
N LYS A 197 39.76 -19.93 -24.17
CA LYS A 197 38.43 -19.42 -24.55
C LYS A 197 37.81 -20.14 -25.76
N GLN A 198 38.60 -20.77 -26.62
CA GLN A 198 38.10 -21.56 -27.75
C GLN A 198 37.32 -22.82 -27.33
N HIS A 199 37.40 -23.25 -26.06
CA HIS A 199 36.71 -24.42 -25.50
C HIS A 199 35.43 -24.07 -24.70
N VAL A 200 35.05 -22.79 -24.63
CA VAL A 200 33.77 -22.36 -24.06
C VAL A 200 32.60 -22.91 -24.87
N ASP A 201 31.49 -23.25 -24.20
CA ASP A 201 30.29 -23.88 -24.77
C ASP A 201 30.55 -25.19 -25.53
N LYS A 202 31.71 -25.84 -25.30
CA LYS A 202 32.04 -27.18 -25.79
C LYS A 202 32.13 -28.17 -24.63
N PRO A 203 31.78 -29.45 -24.85
CA PRO A 203 31.95 -30.49 -23.84
C PRO A 203 33.41 -30.94 -23.78
N ILE A 204 33.98 -30.95 -22.58
CA ILE A 204 35.36 -31.35 -22.31
C ILE A 204 35.35 -32.60 -21.41
N PRO A 205 35.84 -33.77 -21.86
CA PRO A 205 35.84 -34.98 -21.04
C PRO A 205 36.99 -34.98 -20.03
N TYR A 206 36.72 -35.37 -18.78
CA TYR A 206 37.73 -35.48 -17.73
C TYR A 206 37.44 -36.57 -16.69
N LYS A 207 38.44 -36.86 -15.85
CA LYS A 207 38.37 -37.69 -14.66
C LYS A 207 39.33 -37.22 -13.57
N TYR A 208 38.98 -37.54 -12.33
CA TYR A 208 39.93 -37.60 -11.22
C TYR A 208 40.75 -38.90 -11.25
N ILE A 209 42.02 -38.79 -10.87
CA ILE A 209 42.95 -39.90 -10.67
C ILE A 209 43.70 -39.73 -9.35
N ILE A 210 43.97 -40.82 -8.63
CA ILE A 210 44.69 -40.82 -7.36
C ILE A 210 45.95 -41.71 -7.43
N CYS A 211 47.07 -41.15 -6.99
CA CYS A 211 48.40 -41.76 -7.03
C CYS A 211 48.79 -42.20 -5.60
N LYS A 212 48.78 -43.51 -5.35
CA LYS A 212 49.20 -44.13 -4.07
C LYS A 212 50.68 -44.53 -4.17
N GLY A 213 51.56 -43.53 -4.13
CA GLY A 213 53.00 -43.73 -4.35
C GLY A 213 53.38 -43.93 -5.82
N LYS A 214 54.60 -44.43 -6.08
CA LYS A 214 55.23 -44.38 -7.42
C LYS A 214 54.59 -45.24 -8.52
N ASN A 215 53.92 -46.33 -8.17
CA ASN A 215 53.51 -47.38 -9.11
C ASN A 215 52.00 -47.73 -9.03
N SER A 216 51.17 -46.94 -8.34
CA SER A 216 49.74 -47.20 -8.22
C SER A 216 48.94 -45.95 -8.57
N GLU A 217 48.36 -45.94 -9.77
CA GLU A 217 47.39 -44.93 -10.21
C GLU A 217 46.01 -45.58 -10.33
N GLU A 218 45.01 -45.02 -9.65
CA GLU A 218 43.62 -45.44 -9.74
C GLU A 218 42.79 -44.28 -10.32
N TYR A 219 42.05 -44.53 -11.41
CA TYR A 219 41.05 -43.59 -11.94
C TYR A 219 39.73 -43.74 -11.19
N GLU A 220 38.95 -42.66 -11.10
CA GLU A 220 37.59 -42.75 -10.58
C GLU A 220 36.68 -43.64 -11.44
N PHE A 221 35.64 -44.20 -10.80
CA PHE A 221 34.60 -44.98 -11.45
C PHE A 221 33.26 -44.24 -11.42
N ILE A 222 32.62 -44.09 -12.59
CA ILE A 222 31.35 -43.37 -12.77
C ILE A 222 30.26 -44.39 -13.07
N TYR A 223 29.28 -44.52 -12.17
CA TYR A 223 28.23 -45.55 -12.29
C TYR A 223 27.10 -45.14 -13.24
N THR A 224 27.13 -45.61 -14.50
CA THR A 224 25.96 -45.53 -15.41
C THR A 224 25.18 -46.85 -15.46
N SER A 225 23.97 -46.81 -16.00
CA SER A 225 23.04 -47.94 -16.05
C SER A 225 23.23 -48.85 -17.28
N GLN A 226 24.03 -48.43 -18.26
CA GLN A 226 24.14 -49.06 -19.58
C GLN A 226 25.58 -49.50 -19.98
N GLN A 227 26.56 -49.22 -19.13
CA GLN A 227 27.99 -49.37 -19.44
C GLN A 227 28.36 -50.80 -19.89
N LYS A 228 28.78 -50.97 -21.15
CA LYS A 228 29.23 -52.27 -21.66
C LYS A 228 30.67 -52.54 -21.24
N LYS A 229 31.07 -53.82 -21.27
CA LYS A 229 32.40 -54.28 -20.85
C LYS A 229 33.49 -53.78 -21.80
N GLY A 230 34.08 -52.62 -21.47
CA GLY A 230 35.12 -51.95 -22.26
C GLY A 230 34.83 -50.47 -22.55
N GLU A 231 33.63 -49.97 -22.23
CA GLU A 231 33.25 -48.57 -22.45
C GLU A 231 33.59 -47.70 -21.23
N TYR A 232 34.27 -46.57 -21.45
CA TYR A 232 34.73 -45.67 -20.40
C TYR A 232 33.85 -44.41 -20.32
N VAL A 233 32.96 -44.36 -19.33
CA VAL A 233 32.22 -43.13 -18.96
C VAL A 233 33.18 -42.12 -18.36
N ASN A 234 33.11 -40.86 -18.76
CA ASN A 234 33.90 -39.75 -18.19
C ASN A 234 32.98 -38.61 -17.71
N ARG A 235 33.51 -37.70 -16.89
CA ARG A 235 32.81 -36.45 -16.52
C ARG A 235 32.80 -35.50 -17.71
N CYS A 236 31.77 -34.67 -17.84
CA CYS A 236 31.71 -33.61 -18.85
C CYS A 236 31.82 -32.24 -18.19
N LEU A 237 32.90 -31.50 -18.48
CA LEU A 237 33.00 -30.08 -18.16
C LEU A 237 32.43 -29.29 -19.34
N ARG A 238 31.43 -28.45 -19.07
CA ARG A 238 30.86 -27.52 -20.04
C ARG A 238 30.81 -26.13 -19.42
N VAL A 239 31.86 -25.35 -19.65
CA VAL A 239 31.92 -23.94 -19.24
C VAL A 239 30.95 -23.14 -20.11
N LYS A 240 29.87 -22.65 -19.51
CA LYS A 240 28.79 -21.93 -20.21
C LYS A 240 29.11 -20.43 -20.29
N SER A 241 29.15 -19.87 -21.50
CA SER A 241 29.45 -18.44 -21.71
C SER A 241 28.50 -17.52 -20.94
N SER A 242 27.22 -17.88 -20.86
CA SER A 242 26.17 -17.11 -20.18
C SER A 242 26.28 -17.04 -18.64
N LEU A 243 27.24 -17.74 -18.03
CA LEU A 243 27.44 -17.80 -16.58
C LEU A 243 28.87 -17.43 -16.13
N LEU A 244 29.71 -16.92 -17.03
CA LEU A 244 31.13 -16.60 -16.74
C LEU A 244 31.36 -15.21 -16.12
N ASP A 245 30.47 -14.26 -16.40
CA ASP A 245 30.46 -12.86 -15.94
C ASP A 245 31.83 -12.13 -15.92
N SER A 246 32.66 -12.33 -14.90
CA SER A 246 33.99 -11.72 -14.75
C SER A 246 35.18 -12.58 -15.23
N GLY A 247 34.99 -13.87 -15.51
CA GLY A 247 35.97 -14.69 -16.24
C GLY A 247 36.25 -16.11 -15.74
N ASP A 248 35.73 -16.51 -14.58
CA ASP A 248 36.08 -17.77 -13.91
C ASP A 248 34.89 -18.74 -13.80
N TRP A 249 35.17 -20.06 -13.80
CA TRP A 249 34.18 -21.12 -13.69
C TRP A 249 34.48 -22.07 -12.52
N HIS A 250 33.47 -22.35 -11.71
CA HIS A 250 33.52 -23.31 -10.61
C HIS A 250 32.75 -24.59 -10.98
N GLN A 251 33.51 -25.68 -11.13
CA GLN A 251 33.03 -27.02 -11.43
C GLN A 251 32.85 -27.79 -10.12
N TYR A 252 31.60 -27.87 -9.66
CA TYR A 252 31.21 -28.56 -8.43
C TYR A 252 30.83 -30.02 -8.72
N ASP A 253 31.79 -30.91 -8.54
CA ASP A 253 31.60 -32.36 -8.68
C ASP A 253 31.04 -33.01 -7.40
N ASP A 254 30.66 -34.28 -7.53
CA ASP A 254 30.10 -35.10 -6.47
C ASP A 254 31.16 -35.95 -5.74
N ILE A 255 30.72 -37.00 -5.03
CA ILE A 255 31.61 -37.87 -4.27
C ILE A 255 32.36 -38.83 -5.21
N ILE A 256 33.66 -38.60 -5.38
CA ILE A 256 34.57 -39.47 -6.13
C ILE A 256 34.99 -40.68 -5.28
N TYR A 257 35.23 -41.81 -5.95
CA TYR A 257 35.46 -43.12 -5.32
C TYR A 257 34.36 -43.58 -4.35
N GLY A 258 33.12 -43.09 -4.52
CA GLY A 258 31.95 -43.55 -3.78
C GLY A 258 31.46 -44.95 -4.19
N THR A 259 30.42 -45.47 -3.51
CA THR A 259 29.83 -46.79 -3.81
C THR A 259 28.48 -46.67 -4.52
N ARG A 260 28.14 -47.67 -5.35
CA ARG A 260 26.88 -47.69 -6.13
C ARG A 260 25.60 -47.62 -5.29
N LYS A 261 25.61 -48.08 -4.04
CA LYS A 261 24.39 -48.23 -3.22
C LYS A 261 23.78 -46.90 -2.78
N ASP A 262 24.61 -45.87 -2.60
CA ASP A 262 24.22 -44.59 -2.01
C ASP A 262 24.37 -43.40 -2.98
N LEU A 263 24.45 -43.63 -4.30
CA LEU A 263 24.75 -42.58 -5.30
C LEU A 263 23.88 -41.31 -5.16
N MET A 264 22.58 -41.47 -4.91
CA MET A 264 21.64 -40.37 -4.68
C MET A 264 21.99 -39.57 -3.42
N LYS A 265 22.19 -40.27 -2.30
CA LYS A 265 22.55 -39.71 -1.00
C LYS A 265 23.93 -39.03 -1.05
N GLY A 266 24.87 -39.61 -1.81
CA GLY A 266 26.19 -39.03 -2.07
C GLY A 266 26.11 -37.70 -2.82
N LYS A 267 25.28 -37.59 -3.86
CA LYS A 267 25.03 -36.30 -4.53
C LYS A 267 24.30 -35.29 -3.63
N GLN A 268 23.41 -35.72 -2.74
CA GLN A 268 22.76 -34.84 -1.76
C GLN A 268 23.79 -34.30 -0.75
N ILE A 269 24.63 -35.17 -0.18
CA ILE A 269 25.73 -34.78 0.70
C ILE A 269 26.68 -33.80 0.00
N ALA A 270 27.10 -34.09 -1.24
CA ALA A 270 27.96 -33.20 -2.00
C ALA A 270 27.29 -31.85 -2.28
N ALA A 271 26.02 -31.83 -2.71
CA ALA A 271 25.28 -30.59 -2.92
C ALA A 271 25.19 -29.73 -1.64
N ALA A 272 24.96 -30.34 -0.47
CA ALA A 272 24.97 -29.61 0.80
C ALA A 272 26.35 -29.01 1.14
N VAL A 273 27.43 -29.77 0.96
CA VAL A 273 28.80 -29.31 1.25
C VAL A 273 29.26 -28.21 0.28
N MET A 274 28.99 -28.35 -1.02
CA MET A 274 29.32 -27.32 -2.01
C MET A 274 28.48 -26.04 -1.78
N LEU A 275 27.21 -26.19 -1.38
CA LEU A 275 26.38 -25.06 -0.98
C LEU A 275 26.95 -24.33 0.25
N ASP A 276 27.45 -25.06 1.25
CA ASP A 276 28.12 -24.45 2.41
C ASP A 276 29.36 -23.63 1.99
N SER A 277 30.20 -24.17 1.10
CA SER A 277 31.36 -23.46 0.55
C SER A 277 30.97 -22.22 -0.27
N ILE A 278 29.85 -22.26 -1.01
CA ILE A 278 29.33 -21.09 -1.72
C ILE A 278 28.83 -20.04 -0.72
N PHE A 279 28.10 -20.45 0.33
CA PHE A 279 27.66 -19.52 1.37
C PHE A 279 28.82 -18.86 2.13
N SER A 280 29.97 -19.54 2.35
CA SER A 280 31.13 -18.93 3.03
C SER A 280 31.73 -17.70 2.31
N ILE A 281 31.45 -17.50 1.01
CA ILE A 281 31.81 -16.27 0.28
C ILE A 281 31.23 -15.02 0.97
N LEU A 282 30.08 -15.16 1.63
CA LEU A 282 29.33 -14.07 2.26
C LEU A 282 29.86 -13.67 3.64
N GLU A 283 30.74 -14.48 4.26
CA GLU A 283 31.37 -14.18 5.57
C GLU A 283 32.02 -12.79 5.59
N THR A 284 32.56 -12.36 4.45
CA THR A 284 32.97 -10.97 4.22
C THR A 284 31.95 -10.28 3.32
N TRP A 285 30.92 -9.66 3.92
CA TRP A 285 29.84 -8.97 3.20
C TRP A 285 30.32 -7.74 2.42
N ASN A 286 30.04 -7.70 1.11
CA ASN A 286 30.21 -6.56 0.20
C ASN A 286 29.64 -6.91 -1.20
N ALA A 287 29.45 -5.91 -2.07
CA ALA A 287 28.91 -6.09 -3.42
C ALA A 287 29.71 -7.06 -4.32
N ILE A 288 31.04 -7.13 -4.19
CA ILE A 288 31.88 -8.04 -5.00
C ILE A 288 31.63 -9.50 -4.57
N ASN A 289 31.61 -9.76 -3.27
CA ASN A 289 31.34 -11.11 -2.75
C ASN A 289 29.88 -11.54 -2.94
N LEU A 290 28.92 -10.62 -2.87
CA LEU A 290 27.53 -10.88 -3.26
C LEU A 290 27.42 -11.27 -4.75
N LYS A 291 28.11 -10.54 -5.64
CA LYS A 291 28.18 -10.91 -7.06
C LYS A 291 28.82 -12.29 -7.25
N ASN A 292 29.96 -12.55 -6.62
CA ASN A 292 30.64 -13.85 -6.70
C ASN A 292 29.75 -15.00 -6.21
N PHE A 293 29.03 -14.81 -5.09
CA PHE A 293 28.04 -15.76 -4.58
C PHE A 293 26.92 -16.02 -5.60
N PHE A 294 26.31 -14.99 -6.17
CA PHE A 294 25.25 -15.13 -7.17
C PHE A 294 25.72 -15.89 -8.42
N THR A 295 26.91 -15.55 -8.95
CA THR A 295 27.51 -16.24 -10.10
C THR A 295 27.87 -17.69 -9.77
N GLN A 296 28.53 -17.96 -8.64
CA GLN A 296 28.92 -19.32 -8.25
C GLN A 296 27.70 -20.21 -7.95
N PHE A 297 26.63 -19.68 -7.34
CA PHE A 297 25.38 -20.43 -7.16
C PHE A 297 24.75 -20.80 -8.51
N GLN A 298 24.74 -19.88 -9.48
CA GLN A 298 24.23 -20.18 -10.83
C GLN A 298 25.07 -21.25 -11.55
N GLN A 299 26.40 -21.19 -11.44
CA GLN A 299 27.32 -22.21 -11.97
C GLN A 299 27.07 -23.58 -11.29
N PHE A 300 27.01 -23.61 -9.96
CA PHE A 300 26.69 -24.78 -9.15
C PHE A 300 25.37 -25.44 -9.56
N TYR A 301 24.27 -24.68 -9.54
CA TYR A 301 22.96 -25.17 -9.96
C TYR A 301 23.00 -25.71 -11.41
N SER A 302 23.67 -25.00 -12.32
CA SER A 302 23.88 -25.40 -13.71
C SER A 302 24.60 -26.74 -13.87
N VAL A 303 25.50 -27.11 -12.95
CA VAL A 303 26.24 -28.38 -12.94
C VAL A 303 25.40 -29.51 -12.31
N ILE A 304 24.72 -29.26 -11.18
CA ILE A 304 24.02 -30.34 -10.45
C ILE A 304 22.59 -30.61 -10.91
N HIS A 305 21.89 -29.65 -11.55
CA HIS A 305 20.49 -29.80 -12.00
C HIS A 305 20.32 -30.81 -13.13
N VAL A 306 21.29 -30.86 -14.05
CA VAL A 306 21.36 -31.88 -15.11
C VAL A 306 22.81 -32.40 -15.17
N PRO A 307 23.16 -33.42 -14.38
CA PRO A 307 24.50 -33.99 -14.40
C PRO A 307 24.81 -34.61 -15.77
N MET A 308 25.91 -34.17 -16.40
CA MET A 308 26.32 -34.61 -17.73
C MET A 308 27.53 -35.55 -17.66
N THR A 309 27.48 -36.64 -18.43
CA THR A 309 28.60 -37.56 -18.65
C THR A 309 29.04 -37.51 -20.12
N TYR A 310 30.25 -37.96 -20.39
CA TYR A 310 30.82 -38.01 -21.74
C TYR A 310 31.16 -39.46 -22.12
N GLU A 311 30.48 -39.96 -23.17
CA GLU A 311 30.56 -41.32 -23.69
C GLU A 311 30.76 -41.29 -25.22
N GLY A 312 31.77 -40.55 -25.67
CA GLY A 312 32.03 -40.23 -27.09
C GLY A 312 31.36 -38.93 -27.54
N GLU A 313 30.17 -38.66 -26.99
CA GLU A 313 29.49 -37.37 -26.98
C GLU A 313 29.00 -37.03 -25.55
N GLU A 314 28.52 -35.81 -25.34
CA GLU A 314 27.93 -35.39 -24.07
C GLU A 314 26.47 -35.88 -23.97
N GLN A 315 26.12 -36.57 -22.89
CA GLN A 315 24.76 -37.03 -22.61
C GLN A 315 24.37 -36.80 -21.13
N PRO A 316 23.07 -36.60 -20.82
CA PRO A 316 22.61 -36.58 -19.43
C PRO A 316 22.83 -37.94 -18.75
N TRP A 317 23.24 -37.94 -17.48
CA TRP A 317 23.54 -39.15 -16.72
C TRP A 317 22.26 -39.94 -16.36
N SER A 318 21.76 -40.71 -17.34
CA SER A 318 20.44 -41.35 -17.38
C SER A 318 20.10 -42.32 -16.23
N ALA A 319 21.09 -42.73 -15.44
CA ALA A 319 20.90 -43.52 -14.23
C ALA A 319 20.28 -42.72 -13.06
N LEU A 320 20.30 -41.39 -13.12
CA LEU A 320 19.81 -40.49 -12.07
C LEU A 320 18.48 -39.84 -12.46
N ARG A 321 17.43 -40.09 -11.67
CA ARG A 321 16.12 -39.37 -11.75
C ARG A 321 16.15 -38.00 -11.04
N TYR A 322 17.35 -37.42 -10.89
CA TYR A 322 17.67 -36.44 -9.86
C TYR A 322 17.17 -35.00 -10.15
N LYS A 323 16.72 -34.69 -11.38
CA LYS A 323 16.44 -33.31 -11.83
C LYS A 323 15.40 -32.54 -10.99
N GLU A 324 14.37 -33.22 -10.51
CA GLU A 324 13.34 -32.63 -9.63
C GLU A 324 13.75 -32.68 -8.15
N GLU A 325 14.40 -33.79 -7.76
CA GLU A 325 14.92 -34.02 -6.41
C GLU A 325 16.00 -33.00 -6.02
N VAL A 326 16.81 -32.52 -6.97
CA VAL A 326 17.78 -31.42 -6.79
C VAL A 326 17.11 -30.16 -6.27
N ARG A 327 16.02 -29.69 -6.92
CA ARG A 327 15.32 -28.48 -6.47
C ARG A 327 14.79 -28.65 -5.05
N LYS A 328 14.17 -29.79 -4.74
CA LYS A 328 13.64 -30.08 -3.40
C LYS A 328 14.76 -30.11 -2.36
N HIS A 329 15.86 -30.82 -2.64
CA HIS A 329 16.98 -30.95 -1.72
C HIS A 329 17.73 -29.62 -1.49
N LEU A 330 17.93 -28.83 -2.55
CA LEU A 330 18.50 -27.48 -2.42
C LEU A 330 17.60 -26.58 -1.58
N TRP A 331 16.27 -26.64 -1.76
CA TRP A 331 15.34 -25.89 -0.91
C TRP A 331 15.43 -26.34 0.55
N GLU A 332 15.46 -27.65 0.83
CA GLU A 332 15.66 -28.18 2.18
C GLU A 332 16.99 -27.74 2.82
N CYS A 333 18.05 -27.53 2.03
CA CYS A 333 19.31 -26.98 2.50
C CYS A 333 19.26 -25.45 2.72
N VAL A 334 18.62 -24.69 1.82
CA VAL A 334 18.41 -23.23 1.98
C VAL A 334 17.52 -22.94 3.19
N THR A 335 16.46 -23.73 3.44
CA THR A 335 15.59 -23.57 4.61
C THR A 335 16.33 -23.81 5.92
N LYS A 336 17.32 -24.71 5.97
CA LYS A 336 18.23 -24.85 7.13
C LYS A 336 19.14 -23.63 7.31
N LYS A 337 19.41 -22.83 6.26
CA LYS A 337 20.09 -21.53 6.37
C LYS A 337 19.15 -20.40 6.80
N MET A 338 17.84 -20.50 6.52
CA MET A 338 16.85 -19.53 6.97
C MET A 338 16.48 -19.68 8.46
N ALA A 339 16.44 -20.90 8.99
CA ALA A 339 15.90 -21.20 10.32
C ALA A 339 16.43 -20.29 11.47
N PRO A 340 17.74 -20.00 11.60
CA PRO A 340 18.26 -19.13 12.67
C PRO A 340 17.75 -17.68 12.66
N PHE A 341 17.10 -17.24 11.58
CA PHE A 341 16.49 -15.90 11.46
C PHE A 341 14.96 -15.92 11.63
N LEU A 342 14.37 -17.11 11.79
CA LEU A 342 12.94 -17.38 11.95
C LEU A 342 12.60 -17.87 13.36
N GLU A 343 13.56 -18.44 14.08
CA GLU A 343 13.40 -18.92 15.45
C GLU A 343 13.34 -17.77 16.47
N THR A 344 12.32 -17.81 17.34
CA THR A 344 12.01 -16.73 18.30
C THR A 344 12.82 -16.79 19.60
N SER A 345 13.85 -17.64 19.70
CA SER A 345 14.59 -17.84 20.95
C SER A 345 15.41 -16.61 21.38
N GLY A 346 15.82 -15.78 20.41
CA GLY A 346 16.67 -14.62 20.65
C GLY A 346 18.15 -14.96 20.83
N ASP A 347 18.55 -16.21 20.58
CA ASP A 347 19.95 -16.63 20.61
C ASP A 347 20.75 -15.88 19.53
N PRO A 348 21.99 -15.43 19.83
CA PRO A 348 22.83 -14.77 18.84
C PRO A 348 23.29 -15.77 17.76
N LEU A 349 23.28 -15.31 16.50
CA LEU A 349 23.88 -16.05 15.38
C LEU A 349 25.36 -16.37 15.68
N PRO A 350 25.85 -17.58 15.33
CA PRO A 350 27.27 -17.93 15.51
C PRO A 350 28.23 -16.90 14.87
N GLU A 351 29.38 -16.68 15.51
CA GLU A 351 30.40 -15.75 15.00
C GLU A 351 30.91 -16.15 13.61
N ASP A 352 30.90 -17.44 13.28
CA ASP A 352 31.27 -17.98 11.95
C ASP A 352 30.10 -18.07 10.95
N TYR A 353 28.87 -17.65 11.32
CA TYR A 353 27.72 -17.80 10.42
C TYR A 353 27.81 -16.85 9.20
N PRO A 354 27.79 -17.32 7.94
CA PRO A 354 28.21 -16.48 6.80
C PRO A 354 27.36 -15.23 6.54
N VAL A 355 26.06 -15.26 6.83
CA VAL A 355 25.17 -14.10 6.70
C VAL A 355 24.85 -13.56 8.09
N LYS A 356 25.10 -12.27 8.35
CA LYS A 356 24.82 -11.64 9.65
C LYS A 356 23.46 -10.93 9.72
N SER A 357 22.80 -10.74 8.58
CA SER A 357 21.64 -9.88 8.42
C SER A 357 20.41 -10.67 7.99
N LYS A 358 19.31 -10.53 8.76
CA LYS A 358 18.01 -11.16 8.46
C LYS A 358 17.47 -10.71 7.10
N LEU A 359 17.51 -9.40 6.84
CA LEU A 359 17.16 -8.82 5.54
C LEU A 359 18.10 -9.32 4.43
N GLY A 360 19.41 -9.41 4.71
CA GLY A 360 20.39 -9.97 3.79
C GLY A 360 20.06 -11.41 3.38
N MET A 361 19.70 -12.27 4.33
CA MET A 361 19.23 -13.64 4.05
C MET A 361 17.94 -13.63 3.23
N GLY A 362 16.97 -12.77 3.56
CA GLY A 362 15.73 -12.62 2.79
C GLY A 362 15.98 -12.25 1.32
N MET A 363 16.87 -11.29 1.06
CA MET A 363 17.22 -10.87 -0.30
C MET A 363 18.00 -11.95 -1.07
N ILE A 364 18.90 -12.68 -0.40
CA ILE A 364 19.56 -13.86 -0.98
C ILE A 364 18.53 -14.90 -1.39
N VAL A 365 17.64 -15.29 -0.48
CA VAL A 365 16.60 -16.30 -0.75
C VAL A 365 15.66 -15.84 -1.86
N LEU A 366 15.30 -14.56 -1.93
CA LEU A 366 14.49 -14.01 -3.01
C LEU A 366 15.15 -14.19 -4.39
N PHE A 367 16.45 -13.91 -4.51
CA PHE A 367 17.21 -14.18 -5.74
C PHE A 367 17.20 -15.68 -6.08
N LEU A 368 17.36 -16.56 -5.09
CA LEU A 368 17.33 -18.01 -5.31
C LEU A 368 15.96 -18.49 -5.80
N VAL A 369 14.87 -17.97 -5.25
CA VAL A 369 13.49 -18.27 -5.67
C VAL A 369 13.25 -17.84 -7.11
N GLU A 370 13.57 -16.59 -7.44
CA GLU A 370 13.38 -15.99 -8.77
C GLU A 370 14.19 -16.69 -9.88
N LYS A 371 15.43 -17.13 -9.60
CA LYS A 371 16.32 -17.68 -10.65
C LYS A 371 16.18 -19.18 -10.92
N PHE A 372 15.56 -19.95 -10.01
CA PHE A 372 15.64 -21.42 -10.05
C PHE A 372 14.30 -22.17 -9.96
N ASP A 373 13.16 -21.47 -9.94
CA ASP A 373 11.80 -22.03 -9.88
C ASP A 373 11.58 -22.97 -8.67
N PHE A 374 11.90 -22.51 -7.45
CA PHE A 374 11.63 -23.31 -6.25
C PHE A 374 10.12 -23.39 -5.96
N LEU A 375 9.63 -24.61 -5.67
CA LEU A 375 8.22 -24.89 -5.39
C LEU A 375 7.86 -24.50 -3.94
N LEU A 376 7.58 -23.21 -3.73
CA LEU A 376 7.25 -22.68 -2.41
C LEU A 376 5.83 -23.04 -1.93
N LEU A 377 5.73 -23.50 -0.69
CA LEU A 377 4.47 -23.62 0.06
C LEU A 377 4.09 -22.27 0.70
N GLU A 378 2.89 -22.20 1.27
CA GLU A 378 2.38 -21.00 1.96
C GLU A 378 3.27 -20.60 3.14
N ASN A 379 3.78 -21.58 3.90
CA ASN A 379 4.72 -21.35 5.00
C ASN A 379 6.10 -20.86 4.52
N ASP A 380 6.58 -21.33 3.36
CA ASP A 380 7.86 -20.87 2.80
C ASP A 380 7.78 -19.40 2.39
N LEU A 381 6.68 -19.00 1.74
CA LEU A 381 6.40 -17.60 1.39
C LEU A 381 6.22 -16.72 2.64
N ALA A 382 5.50 -17.19 3.66
CA ALA A 382 5.37 -16.48 4.92
C ALA A 382 6.74 -16.28 5.61
N SER A 383 7.62 -17.28 5.53
CA SER A 383 8.98 -17.24 6.08
C SER A 383 9.86 -16.24 5.30
N LEU A 384 9.84 -16.27 3.97
CA LEU A 384 10.57 -15.31 3.14
C LEU A 384 10.11 -13.86 3.39
N CYS A 385 8.80 -13.63 3.45
CA CYS A 385 8.24 -12.33 3.82
C CYS A 385 8.57 -11.93 5.28
N HIS A 386 8.82 -12.89 6.17
CA HIS A 386 9.31 -12.61 7.53
C HIS A 386 10.78 -12.17 7.55
N LEU A 387 11.64 -12.77 6.72
CA LEU A 387 13.05 -12.34 6.54
C LEU A 387 13.14 -10.94 5.93
N LEU A 388 12.24 -10.63 4.99
CA LEU A 388 12.15 -9.32 4.33
C LEU A 388 11.42 -8.25 5.16
N ARG A 389 10.86 -8.57 6.34
CA ARG A 389 10.32 -7.55 7.24
C ARG A 389 11.47 -6.81 7.94
N LEU A 390 11.44 -5.49 7.85
CA LEU A 390 12.32 -4.61 8.61
C LEU A 390 11.95 -4.63 10.11
N ASP A 391 12.92 -4.92 10.98
CA ASP A 391 12.74 -4.85 12.44
C ASP A 391 13.31 -3.53 12.96
N THR A 392 12.71 -2.91 14.00
CA THR A 392 13.03 -1.53 14.44
C THR A 392 14.50 -1.29 14.77
N ASN A 393 15.20 -2.31 15.25
CA ASN A 393 16.60 -2.22 15.65
C ASN A 393 17.55 -2.16 14.42
N SER A 394 17.06 -2.46 13.23
CA SER A 394 17.84 -2.44 11.97
C SER A 394 17.98 -1.04 11.36
N LEU A 395 17.31 0.00 11.88
CA LEU A 395 17.28 1.32 11.24
C LEU A 395 18.66 1.96 11.02
N GLY A 396 19.66 1.60 11.84
CA GLY A 396 21.05 2.04 11.68
C GLY A 396 21.92 1.19 10.73
N THR A 397 21.52 -0.06 10.43
CA THR A 397 22.23 -0.97 9.50
C THR A 397 21.56 -1.08 8.13
N PHE A 398 20.26 -0.79 8.06
CA PHE A 398 19.41 -0.76 6.87
C PHE A 398 20.06 -0.10 5.63
N PRO A 399 20.80 1.03 5.74
CA PRO A 399 21.43 1.65 4.57
C PRO A 399 22.65 0.89 4.00
N LYS A 400 23.28 -0.03 4.74
CA LYS A 400 24.55 -0.64 4.31
C LYS A 400 24.34 -1.98 3.62
N ASP A 401 23.77 -2.97 4.31
CA ASP A 401 23.62 -4.34 3.78
C ASP A 401 22.83 -4.34 2.48
N LEU A 402 21.76 -3.52 2.45
CA LEU A 402 20.88 -3.38 1.29
C LEU A 402 21.55 -2.63 0.14
N LYS A 403 22.38 -1.62 0.40
CA LYS A 403 23.15 -0.93 -0.64
C LYS A 403 24.14 -1.86 -1.35
N ASP A 404 24.87 -2.68 -0.59
CA ASP A 404 25.78 -3.69 -1.15
C ASP A 404 25.02 -4.73 -2.03
N ILE A 405 23.75 -5.01 -1.72
CA ILE A 405 22.85 -5.85 -2.54
C ILE A 405 22.37 -5.11 -3.80
N LEU A 406 21.93 -3.85 -3.66
CA LEU A 406 21.39 -3.04 -4.76
C LEU A 406 22.45 -2.60 -5.77
N GLU A 407 23.73 -2.58 -5.39
CA GLU A 407 24.86 -2.44 -6.32
C GLU A 407 25.07 -3.66 -7.23
N THR A 408 24.41 -4.80 -6.95
CA THR A 408 24.43 -5.97 -7.85
C THR A 408 23.39 -5.83 -8.97
N SER A 409 23.72 -6.34 -10.16
CA SER A 409 22.95 -6.16 -11.40
C SER A 409 21.68 -7.03 -11.50
N GLN A 410 20.89 -7.12 -10.43
CA GLN A 410 19.62 -7.85 -10.37
C GLN A 410 18.42 -6.91 -10.39
N SER A 411 17.31 -7.38 -10.97
CA SER A 411 16.05 -6.66 -11.09
C SER A 411 15.21 -6.72 -9.79
N TRP A 412 15.78 -6.31 -8.65
CA TRP A 412 15.20 -6.49 -7.31
C TRP A 412 13.74 -6.06 -7.17
N ARG A 413 13.36 -4.92 -7.77
CA ARG A 413 11.96 -4.45 -7.85
C ARG A 413 11.03 -5.49 -8.48
N VAL A 414 11.44 -6.11 -9.59
CA VAL A 414 10.64 -7.12 -10.31
C VAL A 414 10.47 -8.37 -9.44
N SER A 415 11.54 -8.85 -8.82
CA SER A 415 11.50 -10.04 -7.97
C SER A 415 10.66 -9.83 -6.72
N LEU A 416 10.69 -8.64 -6.12
CA LEU A 416 9.81 -8.27 -5.00
C LEU A 416 8.33 -8.18 -5.44
N VAL A 417 8.02 -7.62 -6.61
CA VAL A 417 6.65 -7.64 -7.18
C VAL A 417 6.18 -9.07 -7.47
N ASN A 418 7.04 -9.92 -8.02
CA ASN A 418 6.75 -11.34 -8.25
C ASN A 418 6.44 -12.07 -6.94
N LEU A 419 7.22 -11.83 -5.89
CA LEU A 419 6.95 -12.36 -4.54
C LEU A 419 5.57 -11.90 -4.03
N CYS A 420 5.24 -10.61 -4.16
CA CYS A 420 3.92 -10.11 -3.78
C CYS A 420 2.80 -10.84 -4.53
N GLN A 421 2.93 -11.04 -5.85
CA GLN A 421 1.94 -11.78 -6.64
C GLN A 421 1.83 -13.25 -6.21
N MET A 422 2.96 -13.97 -6.04
CA MET A 422 2.97 -15.35 -5.53
C MET A 422 2.28 -15.48 -4.15
N CYS A 423 2.46 -14.49 -3.28
CA CYS A 423 1.77 -14.43 -1.99
C CYS A 423 0.27 -14.17 -2.14
N MET A 424 -0.15 -13.25 -3.01
CA MET A 424 -1.56 -12.99 -3.29
C MET A 424 -2.27 -14.23 -3.86
N ASP A 425 -1.66 -14.90 -4.84
CA ASP A 425 -2.21 -16.11 -5.48
C ASP A 425 -2.42 -17.25 -4.48
N LYS A 426 -1.46 -17.43 -3.56
CA LYS A 426 -1.50 -18.41 -2.46
C LYS A 426 -2.17 -17.88 -1.18
N LYS A 427 -2.77 -16.68 -1.21
CA LYS A 427 -3.48 -16.04 -0.08
C LYS A 427 -2.65 -15.86 1.20
N VAL A 428 -1.33 -15.85 1.08
CA VAL A 428 -0.40 -15.53 2.17
C VAL A 428 -0.38 -14.02 2.34
N ASP A 429 -0.76 -13.50 3.51
CA ASP A 429 -0.88 -12.05 3.73
C ASP A 429 0.43 -11.36 4.18
N PHE A 430 1.47 -12.12 4.55
CA PHE A 430 2.68 -11.55 5.18
C PHE A 430 3.51 -10.62 4.27
N TRP A 431 3.32 -10.66 2.95
CA TRP A 431 4.06 -9.79 2.00
C TRP A 431 3.86 -8.30 2.23
N VAL A 432 2.74 -7.87 2.84
CA VAL A 432 2.53 -6.44 3.15
C VAL A 432 3.53 -5.89 4.17
N CYS A 433 4.27 -6.76 4.87
CA CYS A 433 5.38 -6.41 5.76
C CYS A 433 6.74 -6.29 5.03
N ALA A 434 6.85 -6.76 3.78
CA ALA A 434 8.03 -6.64 2.93
C ALA A 434 7.98 -5.43 1.97
N LEU A 435 6.81 -4.77 1.87
CA LEU A 435 6.60 -3.56 1.06
C LEU A 435 7.65 -2.44 1.27
N PRO A 436 8.15 -2.15 2.49
CA PRO A 436 9.22 -1.17 2.69
C PRO A 436 10.51 -1.48 1.91
N VAL A 437 10.83 -2.75 1.69
CA VAL A 437 11.97 -3.16 0.87
C VAL A 437 11.67 -2.90 -0.61
N LEU A 438 10.44 -3.15 -1.07
CA LEU A 438 10.02 -2.85 -2.44
C LEU A 438 10.06 -1.34 -2.73
N HIS A 439 9.50 -0.50 -1.87
CA HIS A 439 9.47 0.94 -2.08
C HIS A 439 10.90 1.54 -2.09
N HIS A 440 11.80 1.01 -1.26
CA HIS A 440 13.23 1.36 -1.33
C HIS A 440 13.86 0.91 -2.67
N CYS A 441 13.54 -0.30 -3.15
CA CYS A 441 13.97 -0.81 -4.46
C CYS A 441 13.31 -0.12 -5.67
N MET A 442 12.46 0.88 -5.47
CA MET A 442 11.80 1.67 -6.53
C MET A 442 12.46 3.05 -6.76
N ASP A 443 13.45 3.44 -5.96
CA ASP A 443 14.13 4.76 -6.01
C ASP A 443 13.14 5.96 -6.03
N LEU A 444 12.02 5.83 -5.29
CA LEU A 444 10.97 6.84 -5.29
C LEU A 444 11.44 8.14 -4.63
N SER A 445 11.26 9.25 -5.34
CA SER A 445 11.38 10.58 -4.73
C SER A 445 10.30 10.76 -3.65
N PRO A 446 10.60 11.40 -2.51
CA PRO A 446 9.61 11.67 -1.47
C PRO A 446 8.34 12.32 -2.05
N PRO A 447 7.13 11.95 -1.56
CA PRO A 447 5.89 12.33 -2.21
C PRO A 447 5.72 13.85 -2.35
N ALA A 448 5.54 14.33 -3.58
CA ALA A 448 5.28 15.74 -3.85
C ALA A 448 3.99 16.19 -3.13
N GLN A 449 4.16 16.88 -1.99
CA GLN A 449 3.09 17.14 -1.03
C GLN A 449 1.88 17.80 -1.70
N GLY A 450 0.72 17.12 -1.63
CA GLY A 450 -0.53 17.62 -2.19
C GLY A 450 -0.72 17.45 -3.71
N SER A 451 0.09 16.63 -4.39
CA SER A 451 -0.06 16.36 -5.83
C SER A 451 -1.30 15.53 -6.17
N VAL A 452 -2.47 16.18 -6.29
CA VAL A 452 -3.77 15.53 -6.54
C VAL A 452 -3.97 15.05 -8.00
N THR A 453 -2.90 14.73 -8.73
CA THR A 453 -2.91 14.42 -10.17
C THR A 453 -2.32 13.07 -10.54
N GLN A 454 -1.67 12.38 -9.61
CA GLN A 454 -1.12 11.04 -9.82
C GLN A 454 -2.22 9.96 -9.90
N PRO A 455 -1.90 8.75 -10.40
CA PRO A 455 -2.77 7.58 -10.28
C PRO A 455 -2.63 6.92 -8.89
N GLU A 456 -3.51 5.97 -8.56
CA GLU A 456 -3.58 5.33 -7.23
C GLU A 456 -2.36 4.45 -6.94
N ASP A 457 -1.84 3.77 -7.96
CA ASP A 457 -0.67 2.90 -7.91
C ASP A 457 0.62 3.69 -7.59
N THR A 458 0.91 4.78 -8.31
CA THR A 458 2.07 5.65 -8.01
C THR A 458 1.92 6.40 -6.68
N TRP A 459 0.71 6.84 -6.30
CA TRP A 459 0.50 7.46 -4.99
C TRP A 459 0.80 6.49 -3.83
N ALA A 460 0.52 5.20 -4.03
CA ALA A 460 0.67 4.13 -3.05
C ALA A 460 1.96 3.30 -3.16
N ALA A 461 2.85 3.60 -4.12
CA ALA A 461 4.05 2.80 -4.45
C ALA A 461 3.77 1.33 -4.80
N LEU A 462 2.65 1.06 -5.48
CA LEU A 462 2.18 -0.28 -5.85
C LEU A 462 2.30 -0.59 -7.36
N GLU A 463 3.08 0.17 -8.15
CA GLU A 463 3.11 -0.05 -9.61
C GLU A 463 3.78 -1.38 -9.99
N GLY A 464 2.96 -2.29 -10.49
CA GLY A 464 3.29 -3.70 -10.80
C GLY A 464 2.44 -4.70 -10.02
N ILE A 465 1.76 -4.29 -8.95
CA ILE A 465 0.96 -5.16 -8.07
C ILE A 465 -0.53 -5.07 -8.42
N SER A 466 -1.20 -6.22 -8.53
CA SER A 466 -2.63 -6.34 -8.84
C SER A 466 -3.57 -6.00 -7.65
N PHE A 467 -3.24 -4.96 -6.87
CA PHE A 467 -3.91 -4.64 -5.60
C PHE A 467 -5.42 -4.38 -5.76
N SER A 468 -5.85 -3.86 -6.91
CA SER A 468 -7.24 -3.56 -7.22
C SER A 468 -8.12 -4.80 -7.37
N GLU A 469 -7.55 -5.95 -7.75
CA GLU A 469 -8.23 -7.25 -7.79
C GLU A 469 -8.19 -7.92 -6.41
N PHE A 470 -7.03 -7.93 -5.75
CA PHE A 470 -6.82 -8.47 -4.41
C PHE A 470 -7.84 -7.93 -3.37
N ARG A 471 -8.11 -6.63 -3.41
CA ARG A 471 -8.98 -5.93 -2.44
C ARG A 471 -10.48 -6.10 -2.67
N GLU A 472 -10.90 -6.49 -3.88
CA GLU A 472 -12.32 -6.70 -4.22
C GLU A 472 -12.68 -8.21 -4.25
N THR A 473 -11.71 -9.10 -4.49
CA THR A 473 -11.88 -10.56 -4.40
C THR A 473 -11.94 -11.10 -2.96
N ARG A 474 -11.41 -10.35 -1.98
CA ARG A 474 -11.43 -10.70 -0.54
C ARG A 474 -12.17 -9.62 0.26
N PRO A 475 -13.50 -9.71 0.44
CA PRO A 475 -14.30 -8.66 1.08
C PRO A 475 -14.21 -8.63 2.61
N ASP A 476 -13.73 -9.69 3.27
CA ASP A 476 -13.35 -9.66 4.68
C ASP A 476 -11.83 -9.89 4.79
N GLN A 477 -11.14 -8.88 5.34
CA GLN A 477 -9.68 -8.85 5.53
C GLN A 477 -9.32 -8.39 6.94
N LYS A 478 -10.10 -8.76 7.97
CA LYS A 478 -9.77 -8.46 9.37
C LYS A 478 -8.38 -8.97 9.77
N GLU A 479 -7.98 -10.14 9.27
CA GLU A 479 -6.67 -10.75 9.55
C GLU A 479 -5.51 -9.94 8.97
N LEU A 480 -5.68 -9.39 7.76
CA LEU A 480 -4.70 -8.47 7.16
C LEU A 480 -4.62 -7.14 7.93
N LEU A 481 -5.77 -6.58 8.33
CA LEU A 481 -5.81 -5.38 9.17
C LEU A 481 -5.11 -5.60 10.53
N GLU A 482 -5.31 -6.76 11.15
CA GLU A 482 -4.60 -7.17 12.38
C GLU A 482 -3.10 -7.36 12.15
N LEU A 483 -2.68 -7.90 11.01
CA LEU A 483 -1.28 -8.01 10.64
C LEU A 483 -0.63 -6.62 10.48
N MET A 484 -1.30 -5.70 9.78
CA MET A 484 -0.86 -4.30 9.64
C MET A 484 -0.75 -3.64 11.03
N ARG A 485 -1.77 -3.80 11.88
CA ARG A 485 -1.79 -3.27 13.26
C ARG A 485 -0.64 -3.78 14.12
N LYS A 486 -0.33 -5.09 14.04
CA LYS A 486 0.80 -5.72 14.76
C LYS A 486 2.16 -5.19 14.29
N ASN A 487 2.30 -4.85 13.01
CA ASN A 487 3.53 -4.35 12.43
C ASN A 487 3.54 -2.81 12.27
N ARG A 488 2.74 -2.08 13.05
CA ARG A 488 2.58 -0.61 12.97
C ARG A 488 3.87 0.21 13.03
N HIS A 489 4.94 -0.36 13.58
CA HIS A 489 6.26 0.26 13.63
C HIS A 489 6.88 0.52 12.24
N LEU A 490 6.49 -0.25 11.22
CA LEU A 490 6.98 -0.09 9.84
C LEU A 490 6.58 1.25 9.22
N LEU A 491 5.47 1.86 9.65
CA LEU A 491 5.01 3.17 9.18
C LEU A 491 5.99 4.32 9.51
N ASN A 492 6.88 4.12 10.49
CA ASN A 492 7.93 5.06 10.85
C ASN A 492 9.23 4.85 10.04
N VAL A 493 9.26 3.84 9.15
CA VAL A 493 10.43 3.46 8.33
C VAL A 493 10.21 3.80 6.85
N ASP A 494 8.95 3.92 6.43
CA ASP A 494 8.55 4.04 5.03
C ASP A 494 7.32 4.95 4.89
N GLU A 495 7.50 6.09 4.19
CA GLU A 495 6.48 7.12 3.96
C GLU A 495 5.33 6.66 3.05
N PHE A 496 5.55 5.64 2.21
CA PHE A 496 4.53 5.15 1.28
C PHE A 496 3.62 4.09 1.93
N LEU A 497 4.13 3.33 2.91
CA LEU A 497 3.50 2.13 3.47
C LEU A 497 2.05 2.36 3.92
N PHE A 498 1.75 3.51 4.53
CA PHE A 498 0.40 3.87 4.97
C PHE A 498 -0.60 3.83 3.80
N ARG A 499 -0.20 4.36 2.65
CA ARG A 499 -1.01 4.45 1.43
C ARG A 499 -1.11 3.11 0.73
N SER A 500 -0.03 2.34 0.71
CA SER A 500 0.01 0.97 0.19
C SER A 500 -0.99 0.09 0.94
N TRP A 501 -0.93 0.11 2.27
CA TRP A 501 -1.86 -0.61 3.14
C TRP A 501 -3.31 -0.11 3.00
N PHE A 502 -3.54 1.21 2.97
CA PHE A 502 -4.87 1.80 2.72
C PHE A 502 -5.45 1.35 1.36
N SER A 503 -4.60 1.25 0.34
CA SER A 503 -5.00 0.83 -1.01
C SER A 503 -5.35 -0.66 -1.10
N LEU A 504 -4.80 -1.50 -0.21
CA LEU A 504 -5.00 -2.96 -0.23
C LEU A 504 -6.27 -3.43 0.49
N LEU A 505 -6.77 -2.68 1.47
CA LEU A 505 -7.91 -3.08 2.30
C LEU A 505 -9.28 -2.92 1.61
N PRO A 506 -10.31 -3.73 1.91
CA PRO A 506 -11.67 -3.51 1.42
C PRO A 506 -12.32 -2.29 2.10
N LEU A 507 -13.37 -1.73 1.48
CA LEU A 507 -14.10 -0.55 1.98
C LEU A 507 -14.60 -0.68 3.44
N SER A 508 -14.89 -1.90 3.91
CA SER A 508 -15.28 -2.17 5.30
C SER A 508 -14.18 -1.84 6.32
N ASN A 509 -12.93 -1.94 5.90
CA ASN A 509 -11.77 -1.90 6.79
C ASN A 509 -11.08 -0.52 6.79
N LEU A 510 -11.46 0.41 5.91
CA LEU A 510 -10.84 1.75 5.84
C LEU A 510 -11.09 2.61 7.09
N ALA A 511 -12.30 2.56 7.66
CA ALA A 511 -12.60 3.27 8.90
C ALA A 511 -11.86 2.66 10.11
N PRO A 512 -11.91 1.32 10.35
CA PRO A 512 -11.05 0.67 11.35
C PRO A 512 -9.55 0.88 11.15
N TYR A 513 -9.06 0.96 9.90
CA TYR A 513 -7.66 1.27 9.61
C TYR A 513 -7.31 2.69 10.07
N MET A 514 -8.09 3.69 9.64
CA MET A 514 -7.92 5.07 10.12
C MET A 514 -7.95 5.17 11.65
N GLU A 515 -8.84 4.43 12.31
CA GLU A 515 -8.97 4.36 13.76
C GLU A 515 -7.73 3.73 14.45
N HIS A 516 -7.24 2.60 13.95
CA HIS A 516 -6.07 1.89 14.50
C HIS A 516 -4.74 2.65 14.33
N PHE A 517 -4.70 3.63 13.42
CA PHE A 517 -3.51 4.43 13.11
C PHE A 517 -3.66 5.92 13.47
N ILE A 518 -4.66 6.31 14.29
CA ILE A 518 -4.81 7.67 14.84
C ILE A 518 -3.49 8.20 15.43
N ASP A 519 -2.74 7.39 16.19
CA ASP A 519 -1.42 7.78 16.73
C ASP A 519 -0.44 8.26 15.65
N TYR A 520 -0.45 7.63 14.47
CA TYR A 520 0.43 7.94 13.34
C TYR A 520 -0.11 9.12 12.50
N LEU A 521 -1.43 9.19 12.31
CA LEU A 521 -2.11 10.34 11.70
C LEU A 521 -1.85 11.63 12.51
N SER A 522 -1.70 11.52 13.83
CA SER A 522 -1.42 12.65 14.72
C SER A 522 -0.06 13.31 14.51
N GLN A 523 0.89 12.61 13.87
CA GLN A 523 2.27 13.08 13.72
C GLN A 523 2.41 14.12 12.61
N SER A 524 1.62 14.02 11.53
CA SER A 524 1.79 14.88 10.35
C SER A 524 0.44 15.11 9.61
N PRO A 525 0.00 16.37 9.42
CA PRO A 525 -1.20 16.72 8.64
C PRO A 525 -1.31 16.16 7.20
N PRO A 526 -0.24 15.85 6.44
CA PRO A 526 -0.35 15.20 5.14
C PRO A 526 -1.01 13.82 5.24
N HIS A 527 -0.87 13.10 6.35
CA HIS A 527 -1.43 11.75 6.50
C HIS A 527 -2.98 11.76 6.47
N VAL A 528 -3.61 12.84 6.97
CA VAL A 528 -5.07 13.01 6.93
C VAL A 528 -5.56 13.40 5.52
N LEU A 529 -4.72 14.11 4.74
CA LEU A 529 -4.96 14.34 3.32
C LEU A 529 -4.89 13.03 2.52
N ASP A 530 -3.95 12.14 2.88
CA ASP A 530 -3.83 10.81 2.28
C ASP A 530 -5.05 9.92 2.58
N CYS A 531 -5.64 9.99 3.78
CA CYS A 531 -6.92 9.34 4.07
C CYS A 531 -8.07 9.83 3.16
N LEU A 532 -8.16 11.14 2.91
CA LEU A 532 -9.15 11.72 1.99
C LEU A 532 -8.89 11.32 0.54
N LEU A 533 -7.63 11.32 0.11
CA LEU A 533 -7.19 11.05 -1.26
C LEU A 533 -7.35 9.57 -1.61
N GLY A 534 -6.92 8.66 -0.72
CA GLY A 534 -7.18 7.23 -0.80
C GLY A 534 -8.68 6.93 -0.88
N THR A 535 -9.49 7.53 0.00
CA THR A 535 -10.95 7.37 -0.06
C THR A 535 -11.52 7.84 -1.41
N TRP A 536 -11.02 8.93 -1.98
CA TRP A 536 -11.42 9.36 -3.33
C TRP A 536 -11.06 8.34 -4.41
N TYR A 537 -9.85 7.77 -4.43
CA TYR A 537 -9.50 6.72 -5.39
C TYR A 537 -10.44 5.51 -5.29
N ARG A 538 -10.78 5.09 -4.06
CA ARG A 538 -11.74 4.00 -3.84
C ARG A 538 -13.13 4.31 -4.38
N LEU A 539 -13.65 5.52 -4.17
CA LEU A 539 -14.95 5.92 -4.75
C LEU A 539 -14.91 6.21 -6.26
N LYS A 540 -13.73 6.53 -6.81
CA LYS A 540 -13.52 6.77 -8.25
C LYS A 540 -13.70 5.48 -9.05
N GLY A 541 -13.15 4.37 -8.54
CA GLY A 541 -13.22 3.03 -9.16
C GLY A 541 -14.57 2.32 -9.02
N LEU A 542 -15.43 2.73 -8.07
CA LEU A 542 -16.74 2.10 -7.89
C LEU A 542 -17.72 2.37 -9.04
N GLU A 543 -18.49 1.32 -9.36
CA GLU A 543 -19.71 1.43 -10.15
C GLU A 543 -20.81 2.24 -9.44
N LYS A 544 -21.91 2.50 -10.17
CA LYS A 544 -23.05 3.29 -9.67
C LYS A 544 -23.83 2.51 -8.62
N ILE A 545 -23.82 2.98 -7.38
CA ILE A 545 -24.58 2.37 -6.28
C ILE A 545 -26.04 2.81 -6.37
N SER A 546 -26.92 1.88 -6.74
CA SER A 546 -28.37 2.12 -6.88
C SER A 546 -29.19 1.07 -6.15
N ASN A 547 -30.19 1.51 -5.39
CA ASN A 547 -31.38 0.69 -5.16
C ASN A 547 -32.15 0.63 -6.49
N ARG A 548 -32.03 -0.48 -7.21
CA ARG A 548 -33.03 -0.83 -8.22
C ARG A 548 -34.31 -1.15 -7.46
N ASN A 549 -35.38 -0.39 -7.65
CA ASN A 549 -36.72 -0.75 -7.19
C ASN A 549 -37.31 -1.85 -8.11
N LEU A 550 -36.56 -2.94 -8.26
CA LEU A 550 -37.09 -4.20 -8.71
C LEU A 550 -37.92 -4.77 -7.56
N GLN A 551 -39.17 -5.10 -7.86
CA GLN A 551 -39.87 -6.16 -7.14
C GLN A 551 -38.92 -7.36 -7.07
N VAL A 552 -38.71 -7.95 -5.88
CA VAL A 552 -37.67 -8.97 -5.67
C VAL A 552 -38.10 -10.29 -6.32
N CYS A 553 -37.88 -10.38 -7.63
CA CYS A 553 -38.26 -11.51 -8.47
C CYS A 553 -37.18 -12.59 -8.57
N SER A 554 -35.95 -12.30 -8.10
CA SER A 554 -34.86 -13.29 -8.04
C SER A 554 -34.00 -13.09 -6.79
N LEU A 555 -33.36 -14.17 -6.34
CA LEU A 555 -32.41 -14.17 -5.21
C LEU A 555 -31.18 -13.29 -5.51
N GLU A 556 -30.77 -13.19 -6.77
CA GLU A 556 -29.71 -12.29 -7.25
C GLU A 556 -30.06 -10.82 -6.99
N SER A 557 -31.31 -10.41 -7.25
CA SER A 557 -31.75 -9.02 -7.02
C SER A 557 -31.77 -8.65 -5.53
N ALA A 558 -32.04 -9.62 -4.64
CA ALA A 558 -31.91 -9.45 -3.20
C ALA A 558 -30.43 -9.30 -2.79
N LEU A 559 -29.54 -10.10 -3.38
CA LEU A 559 -28.10 -10.06 -3.11
C LEU A 559 -27.45 -8.75 -3.59
N GLU A 560 -27.81 -8.25 -4.79
CA GLU A 560 -27.38 -6.92 -5.30
C GLU A 560 -27.83 -5.80 -4.33
N SER A 561 -29.09 -5.87 -3.85
CA SER A 561 -29.62 -4.90 -2.89
C SER A 561 -28.88 -4.92 -1.56
N LEU A 562 -28.60 -6.10 -1.00
CA LEU A 562 -27.82 -6.25 0.24
C LEU A 562 -26.38 -5.76 0.06
N LEU A 563 -25.71 -6.14 -1.03
CA LEU A 563 -24.34 -5.69 -1.33
C LEU A 563 -24.25 -4.16 -1.46
N ASN A 564 -25.21 -3.53 -2.13
CA ASN A 564 -25.27 -2.08 -2.27
C ASN A 564 -25.55 -1.36 -0.93
N LYS A 565 -26.38 -1.94 -0.05
CA LYS A 565 -26.59 -1.43 1.32
C LYS A 565 -25.32 -1.54 2.17
N THR A 566 -24.60 -2.65 2.09
CA THR A 566 -23.32 -2.84 2.80
C THR A 566 -22.24 -1.89 2.28
N LYS A 567 -22.11 -1.71 0.95
CA LYS A 567 -21.21 -0.72 0.34
C LYS A 567 -21.55 0.71 0.83
N MET A 568 -22.83 1.09 0.84
CA MET A 568 -23.29 2.38 1.37
C MET A 568 -22.94 2.56 2.86
N LEU A 569 -23.15 1.54 3.70
CA LEU A 569 -22.82 1.60 5.13
C LEU A 569 -21.32 1.79 5.37
N ASN A 570 -20.48 1.04 4.65
CA ASN A 570 -19.02 1.14 4.74
C ASN A 570 -18.53 2.54 4.35
N ILE A 571 -19.08 3.13 3.28
CA ILE A 571 -18.73 4.50 2.86
C ILE A 571 -19.23 5.54 3.89
N LYS A 572 -20.44 5.36 4.45
CA LYS A 572 -20.96 6.21 5.55
C LYS A 572 -20.05 6.17 6.78
N ASN A 573 -19.55 5.01 7.16
CA ASN A 573 -18.61 4.87 8.28
C ASN A 573 -17.24 5.50 7.94
N THR A 574 -16.76 5.34 6.71
CA THR A 574 -15.53 5.97 6.21
C THR A 574 -15.63 7.50 6.26
N PHE A 575 -16.75 8.09 5.82
CA PHE A 575 -16.97 9.54 5.90
C PHE A 575 -17.11 10.06 7.33
N LYS A 576 -17.73 9.29 8.23
CA LYS A 576 -17.76 9.63 9.67
C LYS A 576 -16.36 9.66 10.27
N MET A 577 -15.51 8.68 9.94
CA MET A 577 -14.12 8.64 10.42
C MET A 577 -13.30 9.82 9.84
N LEU A 578 -13.45 10.13 8.55
CA LEU A 578 -12.80 11.30 7.95
C LEU A 578 -13.25 12.62 8.60
N LEU A 579 -14.53 12.78 8.93
CA LEU A 579 -14.99 13.93 9.73
C LEU A 579 -14.36 13.94 11.12
N HIS A 580 -14.27 12.79 11.80
CA HIS A 580 -13.64 12.70 13.12
C HIS A 580 -12.15 13.10 13.09
N LEU A 581 -11.40 12.65 12.09
CA LEU A 581 -9.99 13.04 11.89
C LEU A 581 -9.85 14.55 11.62
N LEU A 582 -10.71 15.13 10.77
CA LEU A 582 -10.70 16.57 10.51
C LEU A 582 -11.06 17.41 11.74
N ASP A 583 -11.85 16.86 12.66
CA ASP A 583 -12.23 17.52 13.91
C ASP A 583 -11.13 17.42 14.98
N ILE A 584 -10.38 16.30 15.05
CA ILE A 584 -9.23 16.14 15.95
C ILE A 584 -8.04 17.00 15.47
N TYR A 585 -7.74 16.99 14.18
CA TYR A 585 -6.53 17.62 13.63
C TYR A 585 -6.76 19.01 13.02
N GLN A 586 -7.90 19.63 13.31
CA GLN A 586 -8.29 20.95 12.82
C GLN A 586 -7.18 22.00 12.97
N GLU A 587 -6.48 22.03 14.11
CA GLU A 587 -5.42 23.02 14.38
C GLU A 587 -4.17 22.76 13.53
N LYS A 588 -3.64 21.52 13.53
CA LYS A 588 -2.42 21.17 12.77
C LYS A 588 -2.61 21.32 11.25
N ILE A 589 -3.81 21.07 10.73
CA ILE A 589 -4.14 21.25 9.30
C ILE A 589 -4.06 22.74 8.87
N LEU A 590 -4.08 23.69 9.81
CA LEU A 590 -3.95 25.12 9.55
C LEU A 590 -2.51 25.64 9.57
N GLU A 591 -1.57 24.89 10.15
CA GLU A 591 -0.15 25.24 10.24
C GLU A 591 0.60 24.99 8.92
N GLU A 592 0.11 24.07 8.08
CA GLU A 592 0.72 23.68 6.81
C GLU A 592 0.11 24.34 5.56
N PRO A 593 0.88 24.54 4.47
CA PRO A 593 0.38 25.13 3.21
C PRO A 593 -0.60 24.23 2.42
N LEU A 594 -1.09 23.11 2.97
CA LEU A 594 -1.86 22.08 2.26
C LEU A 594 -3.35 22.39 2.03
N ILE A 595 -3.86 23.54 2.49
CA ILE A 595 -5.29 23.90 2.38
C ILE A 595 -5.82 23.81 0.94
N GLN A 596 -4.99 24.09 -0.08
CA GLN A 596 -5.39 23.96 -1.50
C GLN A 596 -5.58 22.48 -1.92
N PRO A 597 -4.60 21.57 -1.76
CA PRO A 597 -4.82 20.13 -1.88
C PRO A 597 -6.07 19.60 -1.15
N TYR A 598 -6.27 19.96 0.12
CA TYR A 598 -7.46 19.57 0.90
C TYR A 598 -8.77 19.99 0.21
N LEU A 599 -8.89 21.26 -0.21
CA LEU A 599 -10.07 21.76 -0.93
C LEU A 599 -10.32 21.01 -2.25
N ILE A 600 -9.26 20.70 -3.00
CA ILE A 600 -9.35 19.98 -4.29
C ILE A 600 -9.78 18.51 -4.07
N VAL A 601 -9.21 17.82 -3.09
CA VAL A 601 -9.57 16.43 -2.76
C VAL A 601 -11.02 16.36 -2.27
N CYS A 602 -11.43 17.23 -1.35
CA CYS A 602 -12.79 17.21 -0.81
C CYS A 602 -13.85 17.52 -1.89
N LEU A 603 -13.57 18.43 -2.83
CA LEU A 603 -14.42 18.65 -4.01
C LEU A 603 -14.55 17.37 -4.84
N LYS A 604 -13.42 16.79 -5.27
CA LYS A 604 -13.37 15.56 -6.07
C LYS A 604 -14.10 14.41 -5.38
N LEU A 605 -13.96 14.27 -4.06
CA LEU A 605 -14.64 13.27 -3.24
C LEU A 605 -16.17 13.47 -3.27
N HIS A 606 -16.66 14.69 -3.06
CA HIS A 606 -18.08 14.99 -3.09
C HIS A 606 -18.68 14.84 -4.50
N GLU A 607 -18.01 15.36 -5.55
CA GLU A 607 -18.42 15.17 -6.95
C GLU A 607 -18.52 13.69 -7.32
N THR A 608 -17.52 12.90 -6.92
CA THR A 608 -17.50 11.44 -7.14
C THR A 608 -18.62 10.74 -6.37
N THR A 609 -18.92 11.18 -5.15
CA THR A 609 -20.03 10.67 -4.32
C THR A 609 -21.40 10.94 -4.97
N CYS A 610 -21.63 12.17 -5.41
CA CYS A 610 -22.81 12.58 -6.20
C CYS A 610 -22.90 11.85 -7.57
N ARG A 611 -21.75 11.47 -8.16
CA ARG A 611 -21.67 10.66 -9.38
C ARG A 611 -22.10 9.20 -9.13
N ILE A 612 -21.62 8.54 -8.06
CA ILE A 612 -21.91 7.11 -7.82
C ILE A 612 -23.26 6.87 -7.14
N SER A 613 -23.72 7.73 -6.23
CA SER A 613 -25.02 7.58 -5.54
C SER A 613 -26.19 7.79 -6.52
N LYS A 614 -27.02 6.75 -6.71
CA LYS A 614 -28.13 6.72 -7.69
C LYS A 614 -29.48 6.29 -7.11
N ALA A 615 -29.67 6.44 -5.80
CA ALA A 615 -30.98 6.38 -5.16
C ALA A 615 -31.15 7.55 -4.17
N HIS A 616 -32.36 8.10 -4.09
CA HIS A 616 -32.72 9.16 -3.14
C HIS A 616 -32.52 8.70 -1.68
N THR A 617 -32.78 7.42 -1.38
CA THR A 617 -32.50 6.76 -0.09
C THR A 617 -31.03 6.77 0.34
N PHE A 618 -30.09 7.15 -0.54
CA PHE A 618 -28.65 7.23 -0.27
C PHE A 618 -28.15 8.67 -0.11
N TYR A 619 -29.03 9.60 0.32
CA TYR A 619 -28.77 11.02 0.60
C TYR A 619 -27.70 11.27 1.67
N GLU A 620 -27.52 10.37 2.63
CA GLU A 620 -26.48 10.49 3.67
C GLU A 620 -25.06 10.52 3.10
N MET A 621 -24.80 9.89 1.95
CA MET A 621 -23.48 9.93 1.30
C MET A 621 -23.12 11.33 0.74
N PRO A 622 -23.93 11.96 -0.14
CA PRO A 622 -23.68 13.33 -0.59
C PRO A 622 -23.77 14.34 0.56
N ALA A 623 -24.60 14.12 1.59
CA ALA A 623 -24.66 14.97 2.77
C ALA A 623 -23.35 14.96 3.58
N LEU A 624 -22.85 13.79 3.98
CA LEU A 624 -21.61 13.66 4.74
C LEU A 624 -20.38 14.14 3.95
N SER A 625 -20.33 13.90 2.63
CA SER A 625 -19.23 14.42 1.79
C SER A 625 -19.30 15.94 1.57
N ALA A 626 -20.49 16.54 1.50
CA ALA A 626 -20.64 18.00 1.54
C ALA A 626 -20.24 18.57 2.92
N GLU A 627 -20.50 17.83 4.00
CA GLU A 627 -20.11 18.19 5.36
C GLU A 627 -18.58 18.15 5.57
N ILE A 628 -17.87 17.23 4.91
CA ILE A 628 -16.40 17.20 4.81
C ILE A 628 -15.87 18.46 4.11
N VAL A 629 -16.44 18.85 2.95
CA VAL A 629 -16.08 20.11 2.27
C VAL A 629 -16.35 21.33 3.17
N ARG A 630 -17.52 21.36 3.81
CA ARG A 630 -17.94 22.41 4.75
C ARG A 630 -16.95 22.56 5.91
N ARG A 631 -16.39 21.46 6.43
CA ARG A 631 -15.37 21.51 7.49
C ARG A 631 -14.13 22.25 7.01
N ILE A 632 -13.50 21.80 5.91
CA ILE A 632 -12.29 22.43 5.34
C ILE A 632 -12.50 23.91 5.00
N ILE A 633 -13.66 24.28 4.44
CA ILE A 633 -13.99 25.68 4.15
C ILE A 633 -14.04 26.54 5.43
N ILE A 634 -14.54 26.01 6.55
CA ILE A 634 -14.63 26.72 7.83
C ILE A 634 -13.28 26.82 8.56
N LEU A 635 -12.33 25.92 8.30
CA LEU A 635 -11.00 26.04 8.91
C LEU A 635 -10.25 27.28 8.38
N LYS A 636 -10.37 27.55 7.08
CA LYS A 636 -9.57 28.58 6.38
C LYS A 636 -9.70 30.03 6.90
N PRO A 637 -10.90 30.59 7.22
CA PRO A 637 -11.03 31.95 7.75
C PRO A 637 -10.13 32.30 8.95
N LEU A 638 -9.71 31.30 9.74
CA LEU A 638 -8.79 31.49 10.87
C LEU A 638 -7.37 31.89 10.41
N VAL A 639 -6.90 31.40 9.25
CA VAL A 639 -5.55 31.70 8.73
C VAL A 639 -5.49 33.10 8.10
N ASP A 640 -6.51 33.46 7.33
CA ASP A 640 -6.56 34.76 6.63
C ASP A 640 -6.68 35.95 7.61
N SER A 641 -6.94 35.73 8.91
CA SER A 641 -6.92 36.76 9.95
C SER A 641 -5.55 37.08 10.55
N ALA A 642 -4.50 36.33 10.20
CA ALA A 642 -3.14 36.49 10.75
C ALA A 642 -2.09 36.96 9.71
N GLY A 643 -2.44 37.00 8.42
CA GLY A 643 -1.52 37.35 7.33
C GLY A 643 -1.86 38.68 6.65
N GLY A 644 -0.85 39.51 6.39
CA GLY A 644 -1.03 40.82 5.76
C GLY A 644 -1.51 40.80 4.29
N PRO A 645 -1.95 41.94 3.72
CA PRO A 645 -2.90 42.00 2.58
C PRO A 645 -2.39 41.55 1.19
N GLY A 646 -1.22 40.91 1.11
CA GLY A 646 -0.48 40.75 -0.15
C GLY A 646 -0.94 39.64 -1.11
N ASN A 647 -1.89 38.77 -0.73
CA ASN A 647 -2.18 37.54 -1.50
C ASN A 647 -3.63 37.02 -1.41
N GLU A 648 -4.58 37.87 -1.06
CA GLU A 648 -5.97 37.46 -0.81
C GLU A 648 -6.73 37.02 -2.07
N THR A 649 -6.58 37.75 -3.17
CA THR A 649 -7.47 37.66 -4.34
C THR A 649 -7.45 36.29 -5.00
N GLY A 650 -6.27 35.69 -5.18
CA GLY A 650 -6.13 34.33 -5.72
C GLY A 650 -6.66 33.27 -4.74
N LYS A 651 -6.39 33.43 -3.44
CA LYS A 651 -6.82 32.49 -2.41
C LYS A 651 -8.34 32.49 -2.20
N LYS A 652 -9.00 33.65 -2.20
CA LYS A 652 -10.47 33.77 -2.00
C LYS A 652 -11.25 33.12 -3.17
N ASN A 653 -10.73 33.21 -4.39
CA ASN A 653 -11.33 32.56 -5.56
C ASN A 653 -11.38 31.02 -5.45
N SER A 654 -10.40 30.36 -4.82
CA SER A 654 -10.37 28.88 -4.78
C SER A 654 -11.50 28.29 -3.92
N VAL A 655 -11.77 28.86 -2.73
CA VAL A 655 -12.90 28.42 -1.89
C VAL A 655 -14.24 28.71 -2.56
N LYS A 656 -14.39 29.86 -3.23
CA LYS A 656 -15.59 30.16 -4.01
C LYS A 656 -15.83 29.11 -5.11
N THR A 657 -14.79 28.69 -5.82
CA THR A 657 -14.87 27.63 -6.84
C THR A 657 -15.23 26.28 -6.23
N VAL A 658 -14.59 25.86 -5.14
CA VAL A 658 -14.87 24.59 -4.45
C VAL A 658 -16.29 24.55 -3.89
N PHE A 659 -16.76 25.64 -3.29
CA PHE A 659 -18.14 25.79 -2.86
C PHE A 659 -19.13 25.65 -4.02
N GLN A 660 -18.92 26.39 -5.12
CA GLN A 660 -19.83 26.36 -6.27
C GLN A 660 -19.82 25.00 -6.97
N GLY A 661 -18.68 24.30 -7.06
CA GLY A 661 -18.61 22.92 -7.53
C GLY A 661 -19.41 21.95 -6.66
N THR A 662 -19.28 22.08 -5.33
CA THR A 662 -20.00 21.25 -4.34
C THR A 662 -21.51 21.47 -4.43
N LEU A 663 -21.94 22.74 -4.49
CA LEU A 663 -23.35 23.10 -4.69
C LEU A 663 -23.86 22.61 -6.04
N ALA A 664 -23.11 22.80 -7.13
CA ALA A 664 -23.49 22.31 -8.46
C ALA A 664 -23.62 20.78 -8.50
N ALA A 665 -22.72 20.04 -7.85
CA ALA A 665 -22.76 18.59 -7.73
C ALA A 665 -23.99 18.11 -6.94
N THR A 666 -24.27 18.70 -5.78
CA THR A 666 -25.47 18.43 -4.97
C THR A 666 -26.76 18.73 -5.76
N ARG A 667 -26.87 19.91 -6.37
CA ARG A 667 -28.00 20.29 -7.23
C ARG A 667 -28.12 19.40 -8.47
N SER A 668 -27.03 18.81 -8.95
CA SER A 668 -27.04 17.82 -10.03
C SER A 668 -27.53 16.45 -9.55
N TRP A 669 -27.13 16.01 -8.35
CA TRP A 669 -27.59 14.77 -7.73
C TRP A 669 -29.10 14.83 -7.42
N LEU A 670 -29.59 15.92 -6.83
CA LEU A 670 -31.02 16.15 -6.56
C LEU A 670 -31.86 15.96 -7.83
N ARG A 671 -31.58 16.75 -8.88
CA ARG A 671 -32.26 16.68 -10.19
C ARG A 671 -32.12 15.33 -10.92
N LYS A 672 -31.11 14.51 -10.57
CA LYS A 672 -30.90 13.17 -11.16
C LYS A 672 -31.68 12.07 -10.45
N ASN A 673 -32.01 12.24 -9.17
CA ASN A 673 -32.75 11.24 -8.38
C ASN A 673 -34.25 11.56 -8.30
N PHE A 674 -34.60 12.83 -8.10
CA PHE A 674 -35.98 13.34 -8.06
C PHE A 674 -36.45 13.76 -9.46
N LYS A 675 -36.87 12.77 -10.25
CA LYS A 675 -37.30 12.94 -11.66
C LYS A 675 -38.82 12.96 -11.86
N LYS A 676 -39.58 12.32 -10.98
CA LYS A 676 -41.05 12.37 -10.99
C LYS A 676 -41.52 13.74 -10.46
N SER A 677 -42.82 13.99 -10.59
CA SER A 677 -43.54 14.92 -9.70
C SER A 677 -43.14 14.67 -8.24
N MET A 678 -43.21 15.72 -7.44
CA MET A 678 -43.00 15.67 -5.99
C MET A 678 -44.13 14.89 -5.31
N PHE A 679 -45.34 14.99 -5.85
CA PHE A 679 -46.51 14.28 -5.35
C PHE A 679 -47.03 13.22 -6.32
N GLN A 680 -47.78 12.27 -5.76
CA GLN A 680 -48.62 11.34 -6.50
C GLN A 680 -50.07 11.49 -5.99
N ALA A 681 -51.00 11.68 -6.91
CA ALA A 681 -52.42 11.61 -6.60
C ALA A 681 -52.79 10.16 -6.27
N GLY A 682 -53.54 9.94 -5.19
CA GLY A 682 -54.02 8.62 -4.82
C GLY A 682 -55.11 8.10 -5.76
N TYR A 683 -55.26 6.77 -5.82
CA TYR A 683 -56.13 6.10 -6.80
C TYR A 683 -57.64 6.33 -6.62
N PHE A 684 -58.09 7.00 -5.56
CA PHE A 684 -59.49 7.33 -5.30
C PHE A 684 -59.67 8.82 -5.03
N TYR A 685 -60.85 9.36 -5.35
CA TYR A 685 -61.22 10.78 -5.17
C TYR A 685 -61.10 11.33 -3.73
N PHE A 686 -60.87 10.47 -2.73
CA PHE A 686 -60.69 10.83 -1.32
C PHE A 686 -59.32 10.42 -0.74
N SER A 687 -58.41 9.90 -1.57
CA SER A 687 -57.07 9.52 -1.11
C SER A 687 -56.19 10.77 -0.90
N PRO A 688 -55.47 10.91 0.23
CA PRO A 688 -54.62 12.07 0.49
C PRO A 688 -53.45 12.14 -0.49
N VAL A 689 -53.03 13.37 -0.82
CA VAL A 689 -51.86 13.63 -1.67
C VAL A 689 -50.59 13.18 -0.94
N THR A 690 -49.88 12.20 -1.49
CA THR A 690 -48.64 11.65 -0.91
C THR A 690 -47.41 12.05 -1.73
N PHE A 691 -46.24 12.03 -1.11
CA PHE A 691 -44.96 12.21 -1.81
C PHE A 691 -44.69 11.02 -2.73
N ALA A 692 -44.21 11.28 -3.95
CA ALA A 692 -43.83 10.23 -4.91
C ALA A 692 -42.51 9.52 -4.53
N TYR A 693 -41.81 10.04 -3.52
CA TYR A 693 -40.56 9.57 -2.93
C TYR A 693 -40.66 9.76 -1.41
N SER A 694 -40.68 8.67 -0.63
CA SER A 694 -40.97 8.70 0.81
C SER A 694 -39.98 9.55 1.62
N GLU A 695 -38.70 9.51 1.25
CA GLU A 695 -37.62 10.16 1.99
C GLU A 695 -37.38 11.61 1.54
N GLU A 696 -38.09 12.14 0.53
CA GLU A 696 -37.71 13.40 -0.14
C GLU A 696 -37.59 14.59 0.83
N ILE A 697 -38.51 14.73 1.80
CA ILE A 697 -38.43 15.81 2.81
C ILE A 697 -37.18 15.66 3.69
N GLU A 698 -36.83 14.42 4.06
CA GLU A 698 -35.65 14.14 4.88
C GLU A 698 -34.36 14.46 4.11
N VAL A 699 -34.31 14.12 2.81
CA VAL A 699 -33.22 14.51 1.92
C VAL A 699 -33.05 16.03 1.87
N TRP A 700 -34.15 16.78 1.71
CA TRP A 700 -34.12 18.24 1.70
C TRP A 700 -33.64 18.81 3.04
N ARG A 701 -34.20 18.36 4.18
CA ARG A 701 -33.77 18.78 5.53
C ARG A 701 -32.28 18.52 5.75
N ARG A 702 -31.84 17.28 5.58
CA ARG A 702 -30.46 16.84 5.85
C ARG A 702 -29.40 17.60 5.04
N LEU A 703 -29.74 18.05 3.83
CA LEU A 703 -28.88 18.88 2.98
C LEU A 703 -28.96 20.37 3.31
N VAL A 704 -30.15 20.91 3.57
CA VAL A 704 -30.40 22.33 3.92
C VAL A 704 -29.79 22.69 5.29
N GLU A 705 -29.73 21.74 6.22
CA GLU A 705 -29.17 21.91 7.56
C GLU A 705 -27.62 21.93 7.61
N ILE A 706 -26.93 21.62 6.50
CA ILE A 706 -25.46 21.66 6.44
C ILE A 706 -24.99 23.12 6.53
N ARG A 707 -24.44 23.49 7.69
CA ARG A 707 -24.08 24.87 8.06
C ARG A 707 -22.79 25.36 7.38
N PHE A 708 -22.82 25.51 6.05
CA PHE A 708 -21.82 26.33 5.33
C PHE A 708 -21.88 27.80 5.78
N PRO A 709 -20.81 28.59 5.58
CA PRO A 709 -20.82 30.03 5.82
C PRO A 709 -21.93 30.75 5.02
N VAL A 710 -22.59 31.72 5.65
CA VAL A 710 -23.81 32.38 5.14
C VAL A 710 -23.52 33.17 3.86
N GLU A 711 -22.34 33.77 3.75
CA GLU A 711 -21.85 34.50 2.60
C GLU A 711 -21.65 33.65 1.33
N HIS A 712 -21.80 32.32 1.44
CA HIS A 712 -21.82 31.41 0.29
C HIS A 712 -23.24 31.04 -0.17
N GLY A 713 -24.27 31.24 0.66
CA GLY A 713 -25.68 31.10 0.26
C GLY A 713 -26.16 29.66 0.02
N TRP A 714 -25.58 28.66 0.71
CA TRP A 714 -25.94 27.24 0.55
C TRP A 714 -27.42 26.97 0.81
N LYS A 715 -27.88 27.39 1.99
CA LYS A 715 -29.24 27.17 2.49
C LYS A 715 -30.26 27.84 1.58
N GLU A 716 -29.98 29.08 1.19
CA GLU A 716 -30.80 29.95 0.35
C GLU A 716 -30.84 29.48 -1.11
N SER A 717 -29.85 28.70 -1.55
CA SER A 717 -29.82 28.09 -2.88
C SER A 717 -30.64 26.80 -2.92
N LEU A 718 -30.46 25.92 -1.92
CA LEU A 718 -31.24 24.67 -1.83
C LEU A 718 -32.71 24.93 -1.52
N LEU A 719 -33.04 25.90 -0.67
CA LEU A 719 -34.43 26.27 -0.40
C LEU A 719 -35.13 26.84 -1.65
N ARG A 720 -34.41 27.58 -2.52
CA ARG A 720 -34.97 28.04 -3.81
C ARG A 720 -35.15 26.92 -4.84
N ASP A 721 -34.30 25.90 -4.85
CA ASP A 721 -34.53 24.71 -5.68
C ASP A 721 -35.75 23.90 -5.17
N LEU A 722 -35.92 23.79 -3.85
CA LEU A 722 -37.09 23.17 -3.22
C LEU A 722 -38.37 23.94 -3.54
N GLU A 723 -38.36 25.26 -3.31
CA GLU A 723 -39.46 26.18 -3.63
C GLU A 723 -39.88 26.02 -5.10
N GLY A 724 -38.91 26.09 -6.01
CA GLY A 724 -39.12 25.93 -7.45
C GLY A 724 -39.59 24.53 -7.86
N ARG A 725 -39.34 23.48 -7.06
CA ARG A 725 -39.85 22.12 -7.29
C ARG A 725 -41.26 21.94 -6.74
N PHE A 726 -41.56 22.44 -5.55
CA PHE A 726 -42.90 22.40 -4.97
C PHE A 726 -43.89 23.24 -5.79
N LYS A 727 -43.45 24.39 -6.32
CA LYS A 727 -44.24 25.26 -7.22
C LYS A 727 -44.49 24.68 -8.63
N GLN A 728 -43.89 23.54 -9.00
CA GLN A 728 -44.25 22.81 -10.24
C GLN A 728 -45.53 21.97 -10.10
N GLU A 729 -45.96 21.69 -8.86
CA GLU A 729 -47.16 20.92 -8.57
C GLU A 729 -48.41 21.80 -8.67
N MET A 730 -49.57 21.21 -8.94
CA MET A 730 -50.83 21.95 -8.99
C MET A 730 -51.06 22.70 -7.65
N PRO A 731 -51.44 23.99 -7.65
CA PRO A 731 -51.61 24.78 -6.42
C PRO A 731 -52.54 24.13 -5.38
N PHE A 732 -53.59 23.45 -5.82
CA PHE A 732 -54.46 22.69 -4.93
C PHE A 732 -53.74 21.48 -4.26
N PHE A 733 -52.89 20.76 -5.00
CA PHE A 733 -52.08 19.66 -4.43
C PHE A 733 -51.00 20.18 -3.47
N GLN A 734 -50.42 21.36 -3.72
CA GLN A 734 -49.51 22.02 -2.77
C GLN A 734 -50.17 22.23 -1.40
N ILE A 735 -51.42 22.75 -1.39
CA ILE A 735 -52.20 22.95 -0.15
C ILE A 735 -52.51 21.60 0.53
N CYS A 736 -53.02 20.61 -0.23
CA CYS A 736 -53.33 19.29 0.33
C CYS A 736 -52.10 18.55 0.88
N ALA A 737 -50.94 18.70 0.25
CA ALA A 737 -49.69 18.13 0.72
C ALA A 737 -49.19 18.84 1.99
N PHE A 738 -49.34 20.17 2.10
CA PHE A 738 -49.01 20.90 3.32
C PHE A 738 -49.89 20.46 4.50
N CYS A 739 -51.22 20.36 4.32
CA CYS A 739 -52.14 19.89 5.36
C CYS A 739 -52.02 18.39 5.71
N ASN A 740 -51.20 17.61 5.00
CA ASN A 740 -51.07 16.17 5.25
C ASN A 740 -50.38 15.88 6.60
N SER A 741 -50.92 14.92 7.36
CA SER A 741 -50.34 14.39 8.61
C SER A 741 -49.14 13.47 8.40
N ASN A 742 -48.88 13.00 7.18
CA ASN A 742 -47.80 12.06 6.87
C ASN A 742 -46.39 12.69 6.94
N TRP A 743 -46.29 13.98 7.25
CA TRP A 743 -45.05 14.67 7.57
C TRP A 743 -45.35 15.82 8.53
N ASP A 744 -44.44 16.12 9.47
CA ASP A 744 -44.55 17.28 10.35
C ASP A 744 -43.22 18.03 10.47
N ALA A 745 -43.29 19.28 10.89
CA ALA A 745 -42.13 20.13 11.11
C ALA A 745 -41.32 19.63 12.33
N THR A 746 -40.00 19.54 12.18
CA THR A 746 -39.11 19.06 13.26
C THR A 746 -38.90 20.07 14.38
N GLY A 747 -39.39 21.30 14.23
CA GLY A 747 -39.39 22.36 15.23
C GLY A 747 -39.77 23.69 14.62
N ALA A 748 -39.80 24.76 15.43
CA ALA A 748 -40.12 26.12 14.98
C ALA A 748 -39.09 26.72 14.00
N GLU A 749 -37.91 26.10 13.85
CA GLU A 749 -36.84 26.54 12.93
C GLU A 749 -36.63 25.63 11.70
N ASP A 750 -37.52 24.65 11.48
CA ASP A 750 -37.53 23.84 10.27
C ASP A 750 -37.74 24.74 9.04
N SER A 751 -36.64 25.02 8.34
CA SER A 751 -36.61 25.93 7.21
C SER A 751 -37.18 25.30 5.93
N VAL A 752 -37.28 23.96 5.88
CA VAL A 752 -38.02 23.24 4.84
C VAL A 752 -39.52 23.42 5.09
N ALA A 753 -40.00 23.23 6.33
CA ALA A 753 -41.40 23.48 6.66
C ALA A 753 -41.82 24.95 6.42
N LYS A 754 -40.99 25.95 6.80
CA LYS A 754 -41.24 27.37 6.49
C LYS A 754 -41.36 27.64 4.97
N CYS A 755 -40.55 26.96 4.15
CA CYS A 755 -40.62 27.07 2.68
C CYS A 755 -41.95 26.50 2.12
N PHE A 756 -42.37 25.31 2.60
CA PHE A 756 -43.66 24.73 2.24
C PHE A 756 -44.84 25.60 2.69
N GLU A 757 -44.78 26.17 3.91
CA GLU A 757 -45.81 27.06 4.45
C GLU A 757 -45.99 28.32 3.58
N MET A 758 -44.89 29.00 3.23
CA MET A 758 -44.89 30.12 2.29
C MET A 758 -45.53 29.75 0.94
N CYS A 759 -45.09 28.64 0.34
CA CYS A 759 -45.62 28.20 -0.95
C CYS A 759 -47.10 27.83 -0.88
N ALA A 760 -47.55 27.20 0.22
CA ALA A 760 -48.96 26.87 0.40
C ALA A 760 -49.84 28.13 0.58
N ILE A 761 -49.35 29.15 1.28
CA ILE A 761 -50.05 30.46 1.42
C ILE A 761 -50.12 31.20 0.07
N GLU A 762 -49.10 31.09 -0.79
CA GLU A 762 -49.15 31.58 -2.17
C GLU A 762 -50.13 30.77 -3.03
N ALA A 763 -50.09 29.44 -2.93
CA ALA A 763 -50.99 28.54 -3.65
C ALA A 763 -52.47 28.75 -3.28
N VAL A 764 -52.79 29.04 -2.01
CA VAL A 764 -54.14 29.49 -1.59
C VAL A 764 -54.57 30.73 -2.39
N GLY A 765 -53.68 31.71 -2.57
CA GLY A 765 -53.97 32.89 -3.38
C GLY A 765 -54.32 32.55 -4.83
N LEU A 766 -53.62 31.60 -5.44
CA LEU A 766 -53.88 31.14 -6.81
C LEU A 766 -55.19 30.35 -6.93
N VAL A 767 -55.52 29.50 -5.96
CA VAL A 767 -56.79 28.72 -5.97
C VAL A 767 -58.00 29.60 -5.64
N CYS A 768 -57.84 30.61 -4.78
CA CYS A 768 -58.87 31.62 -4.56
C CYS A 768 -59.19 32.38 -5.87
N GLN A 769 -58.18 32.76 -6.66
CA GLN A 769 -58.41 33.42 -7.96
C GLN A 769 -59.25 32.59 -8.94
N SER A 770 -59.23 31.25 -8.85
CA SER A 770 -60.08 30.36 -9.65
C SER A 770 -61.44 30.01 -9.02
N GLN A 771 -61.86 30.73 -7.96
CA GLN A 771 -63.13 30.53 -7.22
C GLN A 771 -63.40 29.07 -6.80
N THR A 772 -62.34 28.29 -6.60
CA THR A 772 -62.44 26.86 -6.31
C THR A 772 -62.38 26.63 -4.80
N SER A 773 -63.33 25.87 -4.23
CA SER A 773 -63.31 25.57 -2.79
C SER A 773 -62.07 24.77 -2.38
N ILE A 774 -61.37 25.31 -1.38
CA ILE A 774 -60.23 24.69 -0.70
C ILE A 774 -60.71 23.93 0.54
N LEU A 775 -61.60 24.54 1.34
CA LEU A 775 -62.04 24.06 2.64
C LEU A 775 -63.06 22.91 2.59
N GLU A 776 -63.58 22.59 1.40
CA GLU A 776 -64.36 21.35 1.16
C GLU A 776 -63.49 20.09 1.21
N LYS A 777 -62.21 20.19 0.85
CA LYS A 777 -61.40 19.03 0.42
C LYS A 777 -60.11 18.81 1.21
N ILE A 778 -59.74 19.70 2.13
CA ILE A 778 -58.63 19.46 3.07
C ILE A 778 -59.10 18.67 4.30
N SER A 779 -58.19 17.86 4.85
CA SER A 779 -58.40 17.14 6.10
C SER A 779 -57.95 17.99 7.28
N TYR A 780 -58.79 18.13 8.30
CA TYR A 780 -58.54 18.96 9.49
C TYR A 780 -57.77 18.24 10.61
N ASN A 781 -57.12 17.11 10.30
CA ASN A 781 -56.44 16.25 11.28
C ASN A 781 -55.18 16.89 11.91
N ASN A 782 -54.65 17.98 11.35
CA ASN A 782 -53.48 18.70 11.86
C ASN A 782 -53.85 20.18 12.01
N SER A 783 -54.35 20.55 13.20
CA SER A 783 -54.99 21.85 13.47
C SER A 783 -54.11 23.02 13.03
N ARG A 784 -52.90 23.15 13.60
CA ARG A 784 -52.03 24.32 13.36
C ARG A 784 -51.75 24.60 11.88
N LYS A 785 -51.51 23.58 11.06
CA LYS A 785 -51.32 23.77 9.60
C LYS A 785 -52.61 24.18 8.92
N CYS A 786 -53.74 23.60 9.32
CA CYS A 786 -55.06 23.97 8.82
C CYS A 786 -55.45 25.39 9.24
N ASP A 787 -55.07 25.84 10.44
CA ASP A 787 -55.30 27.20 10.94
C ASP A 787 -54.54 28.23 10.08
N THR A 788 -53.27 27.96 9.72
CA THR A 788 -52.52 28.78 8.73
C THR A 788 -53.27 28.85 7.40
N ILE A 789 -53.77 27.72 6.87
CA ILE A 789 -54.49 27.70 5.59
C ILE A 789 -55.85 28.39 5.67
N VAL A 790 -56.61 28.24 6.75
CA VAL A 790 -57.89 28.95 6.97
C VAL A 790 -57.65 30.46 7.06
N SER A 791 -56.63 30.89 7.81
CA SER A 791 -56.19 32.30 7.88
C SER A 791 -55.78 32.85 6.52
N ALA A 792 -55.02 32.06 5.74
CA ALA A 792 -54.65 32.40 4.37
C ALA A 792 -55.89 32.50 3.45
N VAL A 793 -56.85 31.57 3.54
CA VAL A 793 -58.09 31.61 2.74
C VAL A 793 -58.84 32.90 3.01
N ILE A 794 -59.13 33.25 4.27
CA ILE A 794 -59.78 34.52 4.65
C ILE A 794 -59.01 35.71 4.04
N THR A 795 -57.70 35.78 4.29
CA THR A 795 -56.86 36.94 3.93
C THR A 795 -56.65 37.11 2.42
N LYS A 796 -56.76 36.02 1.65
CA LYS A 796 -56.58 35.98 0.19
C LYS A 796 -57.90 36.01 -0.59
N SER A 797 -59.02 35.56 -0.01
CA SER A 797 -60.35 35.63 -0.65
C SER A 797 -61.07 36.96 -0.42
N TRP A 798 -60.77 37.68 0.67
CA TRP A 798 -61.47 38.92 1.02
C TRP A 798 -61.44 39.95 -0.13
N PRO A 799 -62.56 40.62 -0.44
CA PRO A 799 -62.61 41.61 -1.51
C PRO A 799 -61.62 42.76 -1.27
N ARG A 800 -60.99 43.26 -2.35
CA ARG A 800 -60.03 44.36 -2.29
C ARG A 800 -60.33 45.42 -3.34
N SER A 801 -60.16 46.68 -2.95
CA SER A 801 -60.26 47.85 -3.82
C SER A 801 -59.04 48.73 -3.60
N GLY A 802 -58.39 49.19 -4.67
CA GLY A 802 -57.10 49.89 -4.60
C GLY A 802 -55.90 49.08 -4.05
N GLY A 803 -56.13 47.86 -3.56
CA GLY A 803 -55.15 47.00 -2.87
C GLY A 803 -55.49 46.75 -1.39
N GLU A 804 -56.29 47.65 -0.80
CA GLU A 804 -56.79 47.56 0.58
C GLU A 804 -58.02 46.66 0.67
N PHE A 805 -58.35 46.22 1.89
CA PHE A 805 -59.53 45.39 2.16
C PHE A 805 -60.81 46.22 2.08
N VAL A 806 -61.87 45.68 1.46
CA VAL A 806 -63.17 46.35 1.38
C VAL A 806 -63.93 46.21 2.70
N ASP A 807 -64.38 47.36 3.21
CA ASP A 807 -65.28 47.50 4.38
C ASP A 807 -66.72 47.90 3.98
N ASN A 808 -67.01 47.97 2.67
CA ASN A 808 -68.36 48.19 2.16
C ASN A 808 -69.25 46.98 2.51
N MET A 809 -70.16 47.16 3.46
CA MET A 809 -71.14 46.15 3.91
C MET A 809 -71.87 45.43 2.77
N GLY A 810 -72.15 46.09 1.64
CA GLY A 810 -72.79 45.46 0.48
C GLY A 810 -71.87 44.44 -0.22
N GLU A 811 -70.59 44.78 -0.40
CA GLU A 811 -69.59 43.91 -1.02
C GLU A 811 -69.14 42.79 -0.07
N VAL A 812 -69.02 43.07 1.23
CA VAL A 812 -68.75 42.08 2.27
C VAL A 812 -69.89 41.06 2.35
N LEU A 813 -71.16 41.51 2.40
CA LEU A 813 -72.31 40.61 2.38
C LEU A 813 -72.35 39.77 1.10
N ASN A 814 -72.06 40.37 -0.05
CA ASN A 814 -71.98 39.65 -1.33
C ASN A 814 -70.88 38.56 -1.33
N HIS A 815 -69.71 38.85 -0.75
CA HIS A 815 -68.66 37.84 -0.56
C HIS A 815 -69.11 36.69 0.35
N LEU A 816 -69.74 37.01 1.50
CA LEU A 816 -70.23 36.01 2.45
C LEU A 816 -71.34 35.10 1.88
N LEU A 817 -72.13 35.60 0.91
CA LEU A 817 -73.20 34.85 0.27
C LEU A 817 -72.75 34.00 -0.92
N ILE A 818 -71.75 34.46 -1.70
CA ILE A 818 -71.35 33.83 -2.97
C ILE A 818 -70.11 32.94 -2.81
N TRP A 819 -69.19 33.24 -1.88
CA TRP A 819 -67.89 32.55 -1.84
C TRP A 819 -68.00 31.12 -1.30
N PRO A 820 -67.55 30.09 -2.04
CA PRO A 820 -67.87 28.70 -1.73
C PRO A 820 -67.27 28.22 -0.39
N ASP A 821 -66.09 28.72 -0.01
CA ASP A 821 -65.43 28.34 1.23
C ASP A 821 -66.07 28.94 2.49
N ILE A 822 -66.89 29.99 2.40
CA ILE A 822 -67.49 30.64 3.59
C ILE A 822 -68.44 29.70 4.35
N LYS A 823 -69.18 28.86 3.63
CA LYS A 823 -70.00 27.79 4.23
C LYS A 823 -69.16 26.80 5.05
N HIS A 824 -67.96 26.50 4.59
CA HIS A 824 -67.03 25.59 5.26
C HIS A 824 -66.33 26.28 6.44
N LEU A 825 -65.96 27.56 6.27
CA LEU A 825 -65.43 28.42 7.32
C LEU A 825 -66.38 28.50 8.52
N PHE A 826 -67.65 28.86 8.31
CA PHE A 826 -68.64 28.92 9.39
C PHE A 826 -68.89 27.55 10.05
N LYS A 827 -68.84 26.45 9.29
CA LYS A 827 -68.92 25.09 9.85
C LYS A 827 -67.75 24.80 10.80
N LEU A 828 -66.53 25.20 10.43
CA LEU A 828 -65.33 25.02 11.25
C LEU A 828 -65.36 25.90 12.50
N CYS A 829 -65.67 27.20 12.37
CA CYS A 829 -65.84 28.10 13.50
C CYS A 829 -66.92 27.59 14.48
N GLY A 830 -68.06 27.10 13.96
CA GLY A 830 -69.12 26.49 14.77
C GLY A 830 -68.71 25.20 15.49
N MET A 831 -67.79 24.40 14.90
CA MET A 831 -67.21 23.22 15.55
C MET A 831 -66.24 23.62 16.68
N PHE A 832 -65.34 24.58 16.45
CA PHE A 832 -64.44 25.10 17.49
C PHE A 832 -65.21 25.74 18.66
N MET A 833 -66.22 26.55 18.38
CA MET A 833 -67.09 27.17 19.40
C MET A 833 -67.83 26.11 20.24
N ARG A 834 -68.20 24.96 19.65
CA ARG A 834 -68.79 23.84 20.41
C ARG A 834 -67.81 23.18 21.38
N VAL A 835 -66.54 23.03 21.02
CA VAL A 835 -65.50 22.44 21.89
C VAL A 835 -65.21 23.35 23.09
N LEU A 836 -65.13 24.67 22.87
CA LEU A 836 -65.00 25.64 23.95
C LEU A 836 -66.25 25.71 24.85
N GLY A 837 -67.44 25.56 24.27
CA GLY A 837 -68.70 25.50 25.02
C GLY A 837 -68.78 24.34 26.02
N THR A 838 -68.16 23.19 25.73
CA THR A 838 -68.14 22.05 26.64
C THR A 838 -67.25 22.23 27.88
N SER A 839 -66.23 23.09 27.85
CA SER A 839 -65.35 23.35 29.00
C SER A 839 -65.90 24.38 30.02
N VAL A 840 -67.00 25.08 29.71
CA VAL A 840 -67.57 26.16 30.55
C VAL A 840 -68.80 25.69 31.35
N LEU A 841 -69.31 24.48 31.08
CA LEU A 841 -70.54 23.94 31.68
C LEU A 841 -70.33 22.95 32.84
N SER A 842 -69.10 22.76 33.34
CA SER A 842 -68.80 21.89 34.50
C SER A 842 -68.24 22.62 35.73
N SER A 843 -68.24 23.96 35.74
CA SER A 843 -67.72 24.79 36.85
C SER A 843 -68.79 25.74 37.39
N GLY A 844 -70.02 25.24 37.58
CA GLY A 844 -71.17 26.13 37.75
C GLY A 844 -72.46 25.58 38.37
N THR A 845 -72.44 24.49 39.17
CA THR A 845 -73.46 24.20 40.23
C THR A 845 -73.08 22.97 41.07
N SER A 846 -72.29 23.15 42.13
CA SER A 846 -72.43 22.53 43.46
C SER A 846 -71.28 22.96 44.37
#